data_AF-Q8BTY8-F1
#
_entry.id   AF-Q8BTY8-F1
#
_cell.length_a   1.000
_cell.length_b   1.000
_cell.length_c   1.000
_cell.angle_alpha   90.00
_cell.angle_beta   90.00
_cell.angle_gamma   90.00
#
_symmetry.space_group_name_H-M   'P 1'
#
loop_
_entity.id
_entity.type
_entity.pdbx_description
1 polymer ?
#
loop_
_entity_poly.entity_id
_entity_poly.type
_entity_poly.pdbx_seq_one_letter_code
_entity_poly.pdbx_strand_id
1 'polypeptide(L)'
;MSAAGILAFAQQGWEQVLAKVKWSVVYLDAACAESLHWSCGSSRLLEAVKGPACHLREFEPQAIGGGAKQPRAVFVLSSPLKGRIVDTLQSIICRSHFQHCVVVTAVSHAVHLTANHVPAAAAAELEGQQPVFEQLEEKLCEWMGNENYTAEVLHVPLFLAPVASHLAFTPAFATLFPLLPQDVHALNSARPDKRRLSSLGEVDATALTPELLLYIRCLVSGLSSLCEHLGVREECFAVGPLSRVIATDLANYAPAKNRKKTATGRASVVFVDRTLDLTGAVGHHGDNLVEKIMSVLPQLPGHTHDVMVNMAELTAVQAVEENQNVIAPGCLAPSNEASAKALWEALLNSKHKEAVMEVRRHLVEAASRENLPIKMSMGRVTPGQLMSYIQLFKNNLRALRNHCGLLQLGMATVQTLKHPQTAKWDNFLAFERLLLQSLGDSTMAGVLNQLLPMIKSSSQRTSDDLNPEELLILLIYIYSVPGDVTLDRDLGDVEEKVKKALAHVLSEESELSPLLQKITGCDSAVDLTLPKSQIAVNDVFMALREIAGARNLMRQFKSVYVPGNNTHQASYKPLLKQVVEEIFNPEKSDPIDIEHMSSGLTDLLKTGFSMFMKVSRPHPSDHPLLILFVVGGVTVAEAKMVKDLVASLKPGTQVMVLSTRLLKPLNIPELLFATDRLHPDLGF
;
A
#
# COMPACT_ATOMS: atom_id res chain seq x y z
N MET A 1 -7.69 -25.70 -16.66
CA MET A 1 -8.07 -24.53 -15.83
C MET A 1 -6.89 -23.56 -15.79
N SER A 2 -6.79 -22.62 -16.73
CA SER A 2 -6.26 -21.31 -16.35
C SER A 2 -7.50 -20.53 -15.85
N ALA A 3 -7.49 -19.57 -14.94
CA ALA A 3 -6.45 -18.95 -14.14
C ALA A 3 -7.19 -18.03 -13.14
N ALA A 4 -7.98 -18.55 -12.20
CA ALA A 4 -8.57 -17.70 -11.17
C ALA A 4 -7.45 -17.25 -10.21
N GLY A 5 -7.14 -15.95 -10.21
CA GLY A 5 -6.03 -15.39 -9.45
C GLY A 5 -6.04 -13.87 -9.54
N ILE A 6 -5.22 -13.20 -8.71
CA ILE A 6 -5.28 -11.74 -8.56
C ILE A 6 -5.04 -11.00 -9.88
N LEU A 7 -4.02 -11.40 -10.64
CA LEU A 7 -3.72 -10.79 -11.94
C LEU A 7 -4.86 -10.99 -12.95
N ALA A 8 -5.47 -12.18 -12.98
CA ALA A 8 -6.57 -12.47 -13.90
C ALA A 8 -7.83 -11.68 -13.54
N PHE A 9 -8.13 -11.52 -12.25
CA PHE A 9 -9.21 -10.66 -11.77
C PHE A 9 -9.02 -9.21 -12.26
N ALA A 10 -7.83 -8.65 -12.04
CA ALA A 10 -7.54 -7.28 -12.44
C ALA A 10 -7.59 -7.11 -13.97
N GLN A 11 -7.00 -8.05 -14.72
CA GLN A 11 -7.04 -8.04 -16.19
C GLN A 11 -8.47 -8.16 -16.73
N GLN A 12 -9.31 -9.04 -16.17
CA GLN A 12 -10.71 -9.17 -16.58
C GLN A 12 -11.50 -7.87 -16.35
N GLY A 13 -11.23 -7.16 -15.25
CA GLY A 13 -11.77 -5.82 -15.02
C GLY A 13 -11.35 -4.86 -16.13
N TRP A 14 -10.04 -4.78 -16.40
CA TRP A 14 -9.52 -3.91 -17.46
C TRP A 14 -10.01 -4.26 -18.86
N GLU A 15 -10.24 -5.52 -19.21
CA GLU A 15 -10.83 -5.89 -20.51
C GLU A 15 -12.21 -5.24 -20.74
N GLN A 16 -13.02 -5.09 -19.70
CA GLN A 16 -14.32 -4.41 -19.80
C GLN A 16 -14.15 -2.92 -20.12
N VAL A 17 -13.15 -2.27 -19.52
CA VAL A 17 -12.80 -0.88 -19.82
C VAL A 17 -12.26 -0.75 -21.24
N LEU A 18 -11.33 -1.62 -21.63
CA LEU A 18 -10.70 -1.61 -22.96
C LEU A 18 -11.74 -1.80 -24.08
N ALA A 19 -12.84 -2.51 -23.83
CA ALA A 19 -13.94 -2.64 -24.77
C ALA A 19 -14.74 -1.33 -24.99
N LYS A 20 -14.68 -0.38 -24.06
CA LYS A 20 -15.45 0.88 -24.08
C LYS A 20 -14.67 2.10 -24.59
N VAL A 21 -13.34 2.04 -24.67
CA VAL A 21 -12.50 3.24 -24.94
C VAL A 21 -12.25 3.57 -26.40
N LYS A 22 -12.69 2.74 -27.34
CA LYS A 22 -12.45 2.96 -28.78
C LYS A 22 -12.96 4.34 -29.21
N TRP A 23 -12.13 5.09 -29.93
CA TRP A 23 -12.31 6.46 -30.40
C TRP A 23 -12.65 7.49 -29.31
N SER A 24 -12.18 7.29 -28.08
CA SER A 24 -12.53 8.15 -26.94
C SER A 24 -11.35 9.00 -26.46
N VAL A 25 -11.63 10.11 -25.77
CA VAL A 25 -10.68 10.70 -24.82
C VAL A 25 -10.87 9.95 -23.49
N VAL A 26 -9.78 9.49 -22.87
CA VAL A 26 -9.87 8.72 -21.63
C VAL A 26 -9.30 9.54 -20.48
N TYR A 27 -10.11 9.77 -19.45
CA TYR A 27 -9.72 10.42 -18.21
C TYR A 27 -9.58 9.36 -17.12
N LEU A 28 -8.43 9.32 -16.44
CA LEU A 28 -8.20 8.39 -15.33
C LEU A 28 -7.76 9.18 -14.10
N ASP A 29 -8.26 8.79 -12.94
CA ASP A 29 -7.64 9.20 -11.69
C ASP A 29 -6.35 8.40 -11.41
N ALA A 30 -5.55 8.89 -10.47
CA ALA A 30 -4.26 8.32 -10.12
C ALA A 30 -4.33 6.84 -9.68
N ALA A 31 -5.33 6.48 -8.87
CA ALA A 31 -5.46 5.13 -8.35
C ALA A 31 -5.86 4.11 -9.44
N CYS A 32 -6.77 4.47 -10.34
CA CYS A 32 -7.10 3.63 -11.50
C CYS A 32 -5.94 3.59 -12.50
N ALA A 33 -5.22 4.70 -12.71
CA ALA A 33 -4.01 4.69 -13.55
C ALA A 33 -2.95 3.72 -13.00
N GLU A 34 -2.75 3.70 -11.68
CA GLU A 34 -1.83 2.77 -11.03
C GLU A 34 -2.33 1.31 -11.09
N SER A 35 -3.64 1.06 -10.95
CA SER A 35 -4.20 -0.29 -11.17
C SER A 35 -3.92 -0.78 -12.60
N LEU A 36 -4.14 0.07 -13.62
CA LEU A 36 -3.84 -0.25 -15.02
C LEU A 36 -2.36 -0.59 -15.21
N HIS A 37 -1.50 0.25 -14.63
CA HIS A 37 -0.04 0.18 -14.71
C HIS A 37 0.48 -1.20 -14.30
N TRP A 38 0.04 -1.71 -13.17
CA TRP A 38 0.45 -3.04 -12.67
C TRP A 38 -0.30 -4.23 -13.29
N SER A 39 -1.48 -4.02 -13.87
CA SER A 39 -2.32 -5.12 -14.35
C SER A 39 -2.04 -5.55 -15.79
N CYS A 40 -2.10 -4.61 -16.73
CA CYS A 40 -1.97 -4.91 -18.16
C CYS A 40 -1.16 -3.88 -18.96
N GLY A 41 -0.78 -2.77 -18.31
CA GLY A 41 0.09 -1.72 -18.85
C GLY A 41 -0.66 -0.68 -19.69
N SER A 42 -0.14 0.55 -19.70
CA SER A 42 -0.72 1.68 -20.45
C SER A 42 -0.73 1.47 -21.97
N SER A 43 0.18 0.66 -22.51
CA SER A 43 0.24 0.36 -23.95
C SER A 43 -1.04 -0.30 -24.47
N ARG A 44 -1.67 -1.19 -23.69
CA ARG A 44 -2.93 -1.83 -24.10
C ARG A 44 -4.08 -0.84 -24.15
N LEU A 45 -4.12 0.10 -23.20
CA LEU A 45 -5.11 1.17 -23.25
C LEU A 45 -4.89 2.04 -24.50
N LEU A 46 -3.67 2.50 -24.75
CA LEU A 46 -3.32 3.29 -25.94
C LEU A 46 -3.69 2.58 -27.26
N GLU A 47 -3.44 1.28 -27.35
CA GLU A 47 -3.83 0.45 -28.51
C GLU A 47 -5.35 0.32 -28.65
N ALA A 48 -6.10 0.25 -27.54
CA ALA A 48 -7.55 0.12 -27.54
C ALA A 48 -8.26 1.41 -27.93
N VAL A 49 -7.74 2.58 -27.54
CA VAL A 49 -8.38 3.86 -27.83
C VAL A 49 -8.47 4.11 -29.33
N LYS A 50 -7.47 3.75 -30.15
CA LYS A 50 -7.45 3.93 -31.63
C LYS A 50 -7.81 5.37 -32.09
N GLY A 51 -6.85 6.10 -32.66
CA GLY A 51 -7.11 7.34 -33.41
C GLY A 51 -6.11 8.46 -33.12
N PRO A 52 -5.90 9.39 -34.08
CA PRO A 52 -4.86 10.43 -33.98
C PRO A 52 -5.21 11.54 -32.98
N ALA A 53 -6.50 11.76 -32.71
CA ALA A 53 -7.00 12.76 -31.77
C ALA A 53 -7.36 12.15 -30.40
N CYS A 54 -6.95 10.92 -30.13
CA CYS A 54 -7.32 10.23 -28.91
C CYS A 54 -6.22 10.40 -27.86
N HIS A 55 -6.58 10.84 -26.66
CA HIS A 55 -5.63 11.20 -25.61
C HIS A 55 -6.02 10.53 -24.29
N LEU A 56 -5.01 10.14 -23.53
CA LEU A 56 -5.13 9.89 -22.10
C LEU A 56 -4.95 11.22 -21.38
N ARG A 57 -5.78 11.48 -20.38
CA ARG A 57 -5.73 12.68 -19.55
C ARG A 57 -5.87 12.27 -18.09
N GLU A 58 -5.21 13.02 -17.23
CA GLU A 58 -5.46 12.93 -15.80
C GLU A 58 -6.86 13.50 -15.50
N PHE A 59 -7.56 12.86 -14.58
CA PHE A 59 -8.86 13.32 -14.12
C PHE A 59 -8.67 14.39 -13.04
N GLU A 60 -8.80 15.64 -13.42
CA GLU A 60 -8.68 16.80 -12.55
C GLU A 60 -9.62 17.94 -12.99
N PRO A 61 -9.97 18.88 -12.10
CA PRO A 61 -10.91 19.97 -12.41
C PRO A 61 -10.57 20.82 -13.64
N GLN A 62 -9.27 20.95 -13.94
CA GLN A 62 -8.75 21.74 -15.06
C GLN A 62 -8.35 20.91 -16.28
N ALA A 63 -8.66 19.61 -16.28
CA ALA A 63 -8.36 18.74 -17.40
C ALA A 63 -9.00 19.30 -18.68
N ILE A 64 -8.23 19.28 -19.77
CA ILE A 64 -8.67 19.80 -21.06
C ILE A 64 -9.92 19.04 -21.50
N GLY A 65 -10.93 19.74 -22.03
CA GLY A 65 -12.14 19.15 -22.59
C GLY A 65 -11.96 18.52 -23.98
N GLY A 66 -12.94 17.74 -24.44
CA GLY A 66 -12.97 17.20 -25.80
C GLY A 66 -13.29 18.27 -26.84
N GLY A 67 -12.45 18.41 -27.86
CA GLY A 67 -12.75 19.25 -29.02
C GLY A 67 -13.78 18.62 -29.96
N ALA A 68 -14.19 19.34 -31.01
CA ALA A 68 -15.19 18.88 -31.97
C ALA A 68 -14.86 17.55 -32.68
N LYS A 69 -13.58 17.17 -32.75
CA LYS A 69 -13.12 15.87 -33.31
C LYS A 69 -13.06 14.74 -32.29
N GLN A 70 -13.44 15.01 -31.04
CA GLN A 70 -13.40 14.09 -29.90
C GLN A 70 -14.80 14.00 -29.26
N PRO A 71 -15.82 13.49 -29.97
CA PRO A 71 -17.19 13.47 -29.47
C PRO A 71 -17.43 12.40 -28.39
N ARG A 72 -16.42 11.59 -28.04
CA ARG A 72 -16.56 10.47 -27.11
C ARG A 72 -15.57 10.59 -25.96
N ALA A 73 -16.03 10.37 -24.74
CA ALA A 73 -15.21 10.33 -23.53
C ALA A 73 -15.44 9.05 -22.73
N VAL A 74 -14.38 8.58 -22.08
CA VAL A 74 -14.45 7.57 -21.02
C VAL A 74 -13.77 8.10 -19.78
N PHE A 75 -14.44 8.06 -18.64
CA PHE A 75 -13.90 8.41 -17.33
C PHE A 75 -13.73 7.12 -16.53
N VAL A 76 -12.56 6.92 -15.92
CA VAL A 76 -12.26 5.73 -15.10
C VAL A 76 -11.85 6.20 -13.71
N LEU A 77 -12.73 5.97 -12.73
CA LEU A 77 -12.69 6.63 -11.42
C LEU A 77 -12.72 5.61 -10.29
N SER A 78 -11.88 5.80 -9.28
CA SER A 78 -11.68 4.92 -8.13
C SER A 78 -12.55 5.27 -6.92
N SER A 79 -13.00 6.52 -6.82
CA SER A 79 -13.80 7.05 -5.70
C SER A 79 -15.32 7.01 -5.98
N PRO A 80 -16.17 7.09 -4.95
CA PRO A 80 -17.62 7.22 -5.13
C PRO A 80 -17.96 8.46 -5.96
N LEU A 81 -18.91 8.31 -6.90
CA LEU A 81 -19.38 9.38 -7.79
C LEU A 81 -20.29 10.37 -7.03
N LYS A 82 -19.70 11.17 -6.14
CA LYS A 82 -20.37 12.20 -5.34
C LYS A 82 -19.42 13.38 -5.07
N GLY A 83 -19.98 14.56 -4.77
CA GLY A 83 -19.21 15.75 -4.38
C GLY A 83 -18.28 16.23 -5.49
N ARG A 84 -17.03 16.55 -5.13
CA ARG A 84 -15.99 17.08 -6.02
C ARG A 84 -15.73 16.21 -7.26
N ILE A 85 -15.95 14.89 -7.15
CA ILE A 85 -15.82 13.97 -8.31
C ILE A 85 -16.89 14.30 -9.37
N VAL A 86 -18.13 14.52 -8.95
CA VAL A 86 -19.25 14.88 -9.83
C VAL A 86 -19.07 16.30 -10.37
N ASP A 87 -18.62 17.24 -9.54
CA ASP A 87 -18.32 18.61 -9.97
C ASP A 87 -17.21 18.65 -11.04
N THR A 88 -16.20 17.79 -10.89
CA THR A 88 -15.11 17.64 -11.87
C THR A 88 -15.62 17.04 -13.18
N LEU A 89 -16.47 16.01 -13.12
CA LEU A 89 -17.14 15.46 -14.31
C LEU A 89 -17.94 16.54 -15.03
N GLN A 90 -18.78 17.29 -14.30
CA GLN A 90 -19.57 18.38 -14.86
C GLN A 90 -18.68 19.45 -15.50
N SER A 91 -17.62 19.90 -14.82
CA SER A 91 -16.69 20.91 -15.32
C SER A 91 -16.04 20.50 -16.65
N ILE A 92 -15.59 19.24 -16.76
CA ILE A 92 -14.96 18.72 -17.98
C ILE A 92 -16.00 18.58 -19.09
N ILE A 93 -17.18 18.05 -18.80
CA ILE A 93 -18.21 17.77 -19.81
C ILE A 93 -18.79 19.05 -20.39
N CYS A 94 -19.16 20.02 -19.54
CA CYS A 94 -19.76 21.29 -19.97
C CYS A 94 -18.84 22.13 -20.87
N ARG A 95 -17.51 21.96 -20.78
CA ARG A 95 -16.55 22.65 -21.66
C ARG A 95 -16.11 21.81 -22.88
N SER A 96 -16.69 20.63 -23.05
CA SER A 96 -16.35 19.69 -24.11
C SER A 96 -17.44 19.64 -25.19
N HIS A 97 -17.12 19.01 -26.31
CA HIS A 97 -18.06 18.72 -27.41
C HIS A 97 -18.46 17.24 -27.41
N PHE A 98 -18.55 16.62 -26.23
CA PHE A 98 -18.91 15.21 -26.12
C PHE A 98 -20.38 14.99 -26.49
N GLN A 99 -20.64 13.86 -27.12
CA GLN A 99 -21.95 13.34 -27.53
C GLN A 99 -22.17 11.91 -26.98
N HIS A 100 -21.11 11.29 -26.47
CA HIS A 100 -21.13 9.97 -25.85
C HIS A 100 -20.14 9.93 -24.69
N CYS A 101 -20.64 9.80 -23.46
CA CYS A 101 -19.82 9.73 -22.25
C CYS A 101 -20.03 8.40 -21.54
N VAL A 102 -18.94 7.72 -21.22
CA VAL A 102 -18.97 6.51 -20.39
C VAL A 102 -18.23 6.79 -19.09
N VAL A 103 -18.86 6.55 -17.94
CA VAL A 103 -18.21 6.61 -16.63
C VAL A 103 -18.07 5.19 -16.08
N VAL A 104 -16.84 4.75 -15.95
CA VAL A 104 -16.48 3.50 -15.25
C VAL A 104 -16.07 3.86 -13.83
N THR A 105 -16.77 3.32 -12.84
CA THR A 105 -16.40 3.47 -11.42
C THR A 105 -15.90 2.16 -10.83
N ALA A 106 -14.85 2.24 -10.00
CA ALA A 106 -14.35 1.12 -9.19
C ALA A 106 -15.22 0.80 -7.98
N VAL A 107 -16.20 1.66 -7.66
CA VAL A 107 -17.07 1.55 -6.50
C VAL A 107 -18.41 0.95 -6.92
N SER A 108 -18.86 -0.09 -6.22
CA SER A 108 -20.12 -0.75 -6.56
C SER A 108 -21.33 0.14 -6.32
N HIS A 109 -22.43 -0.15 -7.01
CA HIS A 109 -23.67 0.59 -6.88
C HIS A 109 -24.23 0.57 -5.45
N ALA A 110 -24.16 -0.57 -4.76
CA ALA A 110 -24.58 -0.69 -3.35
C ALA A 110 -23.83 0.29 -2.42
N VAL A 111 -22.56 0.58 -2.72
CA VAL A 111 -21.77 1.56 -1.97
C VAL A 111 -22.18 2.99 -2.33
N HIS A 112 -22.52 3.27 -3.59
CA HIS A 112 -23.09 4.56 -3.98
C HIS A 112 -24.44 4.85 -3.30
N LEU A 113 -25.28 3.83 -3.12
CA LEU A 113 -26.50 3.96 -2.32
C LEU A 113 -26.18 4.32 -0.86
N THR A 114 -25.20 3.62 -0.26
CA THR A 114 -24.74 3.90 1.11
C THR A 114 -24.19 5.32 1.23
N ALA A 115 -23.42 5.79 0.24
CA ALA A 115 -22.91 7.16 0.16
C ALA A 115 -24.03 8.21 0.07
N ASN A 116 -25.20 7.84 -0.45
CA ASN A 116 -26.41 8.67 -0.52
C ASN A 116 -27.38 8.40 0.64
N HIS A 117 -26.86 7.96 1.80
CA HIS A 117 -27.62 7.75 3.04
C HIS A 117 -28.68 6.63 2.99
N VAL A 118 -28.62 5.74 2.00
CA VAL A 118 -29.44 4.52 2.01
C VAL A 118 -28.79 3.50 2.95
N PRO A 119 -29.52 2.95 3.95
CA PRO A 119 -28.96 1.95 4.84
C PRO A 119 -28.43 0.73 4.09
N ALA A 120 -27.29 0.17 4.51
CA ALA A 120 -26.61 -0.93 3.81
C ALA A 120 -27.50 -2.17 3.57
N ALA A 121 -28.43 -2.46 4.49
CA ALA A 121 -29.40 -3.54 4.31
C ALA A 121 -30.39 -3.25 3.17
N ALA A 122 -30.91 -2.03 3.09
CA ALA A 122 -31.80 -1.61 2.00
C ALA A 122 -31.05 -1.51 0.67
N ALA A 123 -29.79 -1.05 0.70
CA ALA A 123 -28.93 -1.01 -0.48
C ALA A 123 -28.70 -2.40 -1.08
N ALA A 124 -28.64 -3.44 -0.24
CA ALA A 124 -28.53 -4.83 -0.69
C ALA A 124 -29.84 -5.38 -1.31
N GLU A 125 -31.01 -4.86 -0.94
CA GLU A 125 -32.30 -5.28 -1.50
C GLU A 125 -32.54 -4.71 -2.91
N LEU A 126 -31.83 -3.65 -3.28
CA LEU A 126 -31.88 -3.03 -4.62
C LEU A 126 -30.93 -3.70 -5.62
N GLU A 127 -30.41 -4.90 -5.32
CA GLU A 127 -29.52 -5.65 -6.20
C GLU A 127 -30.20 -5.94 -7.56
N GLY A 128 -29.69 -5.29 -8.62
CA GLY A 128 -30.22 -5.37 -9.99
C GLY A 128 -30.88 -4.09 -10.51
N GLN A 129 -31.19 -3.11 -9.64
CA GLN A 129 -31.57 -1.75 -10.03
C GLN A 129 -30.37 -0.83 -9.89
N GLN A 130 -30.25 0.19 -10.76
CA GLN A 130 -29.10 1.11 -10.72
C GLN A 130 -29.50 2.60 -10.66
N PRO A 131 -30.42 3.02 -9.77
CA PRO A 131 -30.99 4.38 -9.78
C PRO A 131 -29.96 5.51 -9.70
N VAL A 132 -28.90 5.37 -8.89
CA VAL A 132 -27.83 6.38 -8.79
C VAL A 132 -27.07 6.51 -10.11
N PHE A 133 -26.86 5.41 -10.83
CA PHE A 133 -26.17 5.42 -12.12
C PHE A 133 -27.09 5.98 -13.20
N GLU A 134 -28.35 5.56 -13.25
CA GLU A 134 -29.39 6.09 -14.15
C GLU A 134 -29.55 7.62 -13.97
N GLN A 135 -29.61 8.10 -12.73
CA GLN A 135 -29.67 9.54 -12.44
C GLN A 135 -28.41 10.29 -12.92
N LEU A 136 -27.23 9.67 -12.78
CA LEU A 136 -26.01 10.28 -13.28
C LEU A 136 -25.97 10.26 -14.82
N GLU A 137 -26.47 9.22 -15.48
CA GLU A 137 -26.60 9.16 -16.95
C GLU A 137 -27.47 10.31 -17.48
N GLU A 138 -28.61 10.57 -16.84
CA GLU A 138 -29.46 11.73 -17.16
C GLU A 138 -28.68 13.06 -17.03
N LYS A 139 -27.95 13.22 -15.92
CA LYS A 139 -27.12 14.42 -15.67
C LYS A 139 -25.99 14.57 -16.68
N LEU A 140 -25.35 13.48 -17.08
CA LEU A 140 -24.31 13.49 -18.11
C LEU A 140 -24.89 13.97 -19.45
N CYS A 141 -26.08 13.51 -19.83
CA CYS A 141 -26.77 13.98 -21.04
C CYS A 141 -27.17 15.47 -20.96
N GLU A 142 -27.65 15.91 -19.80
CA GLU A 142 -27.93 17.32 -19.52
C GLU A 142 -26.66 18.19 -19.71
N TRP A 143 -25.53 17.77 -19.14
CA TRP A 143 -24.27 18.52 -19.22
C TRP A 143 -23.64 18.52 -20.62
N MET A 144 -23.89 17.48 -21.43
CA MET A 144 -23.52 17.50 -22.85
C MET A 144 -24.43 18.39 -23.71
N GLY A 145 -25.54 18.90 -23.14
CA GLY A 145 -26.43 19.87 -23.77
C GLY A 145 -27.47 19.28 -24.75
N ASN A 146 -27.66 17.95 -24.77
CA ASN A 146 -28.69 17.30 -25.58
C ASN A 146 -29.10 15.96 -24.97
N GLU A 147 -30.38 15.84 -24.60
CA GLU A 147 -30.95 14.63 -24.01
C GLU A 147 -30.92 13.40 -24.94
N ASN A 148 -30.73 13.60 -26.26
CA ASN A 148 -30.59 12.49 -27.22
C ASN A 148 -29.17 11.93 -27.30
N TYR A 149 -28.20 12.53 -26.59
CA TYR A 149 -26.86 11.97 -26.48
C TYR A 149 -26.84 10.75 -25.56
N THR A 150 -25.71 10.05 -25.57
CA THR A 150 -25.59 8.78 -24.85
C THR A 150 -24.69 8.93 -23.64
N ALA A 151 -25.20 8.55 -22.48
CA ALA A 151 -24.42 8.37 -21.28
C ALA A 151 -24.53 6.92 -20.81
N GLU A 152 -23.43 6.38 -20.29
CA GLU A 152 -23.41 5.05 -19.66
C GLU A 152 -22.59 5.15 -18.38
N VAL A 153 -23.10 4.62 -17.27
CA VAL A 153 -22.39 4.52 -16.00
C VAL A 153 -22.33 3.05 -15.59
N LEU A 154 -21.12 2.52 -15.42
CA LEU A 154 -20.92 1.11 -15.08
C LEU A 154 -19.89 0.91 -13.98
N HIS A 155 -20.10 -0.14 -13.18
CA HIS A 155 -19.18 -0.58 -12.16
C HIS A 155 -18.23 -1.66 -12.69
N VAL A 156 -16.93 -1.45 -12.50
CA VAL A 156 -15.87 -2.44 -12.75
C VAL A 156 -14.90 -2.39 -11.57
N PRO A 157 -14.64 -3.48 -10.83
CA PRO A 157 -13.86 -3.42 -9.58
C PRO A 157 -12.34 -3.28 -9.82
N LEU A 158 -11.89 -2.08 -10.20
CA LEU A 158 -10.51 -1.73 -10.59
C LEU A 158 -9.62 -1.32 -9.40
N PHE A 159 -9.80 -1.95 -8.23
CA PHE A 159 -9.15 -1.51 -7.00
C PHE A 159 -7.77 -2.14 -6.73
N LEU A 160 -7.39 -3.19 -7.47
CA LEU A 160 -6.15 -3.93 -7.24
C LEU A 160 -5.04 -3.54 -8.22
N ALA A 161 -3.81 -3.49 -7.70
CA ALA A 161 -2.56 -3.41 -8.43
C ALA A 161 -1.74 -4.70 -8.18
N PRO A 162 -1.79 -5.69 -9.08
CA PRO A 162 -1.10 -6.97 -8.93
C PRO A 162 0.40 -6.83 -9.20
N VAL A 163 1.22 -6.90 -8.15
CA VAL A 163 2.68 -6.81 -8.26
C VAL A 163 3.33 -8.17 -8.51
N ALA A 164 2.71 -9.25 -8.03
CA ALA A 164 3.07 -10.62 -8.35
C ALA A 164 1.81 -11.51 -8.38
N SER A 165 1.98 -12.76 -8.79
CA SER A 165 0.90 -13.77 -8.78
C SER A 165 0.18 -13.94 -7.43
N HIS A 166 0.89 -13.69 -6.32
CA HIS A 166 0.46 -13.88 -4.94
C HIS A 166 0.46 -12.58 -4.13
N LEU A 167 0.81 -11.44 -4.75
CA LEU A 167 1.00 -10.16 -4.05
C LEU A 167 0.31 -9.04 -4.83
N ALA A 168 -0.60 -8.32 -4.16
CA ALA A 168 -1.26 -7.17 -4.76
C ALA A 168 -1.61 -6.11 -3.72
N PHE A 169 -1.74 -4.88 -4.21
CA PHE A 169 -2.02 -3.72 -3.38
C PHE A 169 -3.27 -3.00 -3.84
N THR A 170 -3.74 -2.04 -3.05
CA THR A 170 -4.97 -1.32 -3.32
C THR A 170 -4.74 0.19 -3.37
N PRO A 171 -4.36 0.77 -4.53
CA PRO A 171 -3.96 2.18 -4.66
C PRO A 171 -4.95 3.19 -4.08
N ALA A 172 -6.26 2.99 -4.33
CA ALA A 172 -7.32 3.86 -3.80
C ALA A 172 -7.41 3.85 -2.26
N PHE A 173 -6.84 2.82 -1.62
CA PHE A 173 -6.85 2.61 -0.17
C PHE A 173 -5.46 2.76 0.47
N ALA A 174 -4.49 3.34 -0.24
CA ALA A 174 -3.09 3.43 0.22
C ALA A 174 -2.89 4.23 1.51
N THR A 175 -3.87 5.06 1.90
CA THR A 175 -3.86 5.86 3.15
C THR A 175 -4.67 5.21 4.28
N LEU A 176 -5.39 4.10 4.03
CA LEU A 176 -6.11 3.37 5.08
C LEU A 176 -5.09 2.76 6.05
N PHE A 177 -5.08 3.27 7.28
CA PHE A 177 -4.13 2.90 8.33
C PHE A 177 -4.85 2.65 9.66
N PRO A 178 -4.41 1.68 10.49
CA PRO A 178 -5.05 1.39 11.76
C PRO A 178 -5.08 2.59 12.71
N LEU A 179 -6.18 2.70 13.47
CA LEU A 179 -6.39 3.76 14.45
C LEU A 179 -5.40 3.66 15.62
N LEU A 180 -5.13 4.81 16.22
CA LEU A 180 -4.36 4.99 17.45
C LEU A 180 -5.28 5.31 18.64
N PRO A 181 -4.86 5.08 19.89
CA PRO A 181 -5.64 5.41 21.08
C PRO A 181 -6.15 6.86 21.13
N GLN A 182 -5.36 7.85 20.68
CA GLN A 182 -5.80 9.25 20.56
C GLN A 182 -7.00 9.44 19.63
N ASP A 183 -7.13 8.62 18.59
CA ASP A 183 -8.28 8.69 17.68
C ASP A 183 -9.58 8.30 18.40
N VAL A 184 -9.50 7.43 19.43
CA VAL A 184 -10.65 7.11 20.30
C VAL A 184 -11.10 8.35 21.08
N HIS A 185 -10.19 9.22 21.46
CA HIS A 185 -10.54 10.48 22.12
C HIS A 185 -11.30 11.43 21.18
N ALA A 186 -10.85 11.53 19.93
CA ALA A 186 -11.54 12.30 18.89
C ALA A 186 -12.94 11.72 18.59
N LEU A 187 -13.06 10.39 18.44
CA LEU A 187 -14.34 9.70 18.26
C LEU A 187 -15.31 9.96 19.42
N ASN A 188 -14.83 9.85 20.67
CA ASN A 188 -15.65 10.14 21.86
C ASN A 188 -16.10 11.60 21.93
N SER A 189 -15.31 12.53 21.39
CA SER A 189 -15.64 13.96 21.39
C SER A 189 -16.69 14.32 20.33
N ALA A 190 -16.73 13.59 19.22
CA ALA A 190 -17.71 13.78 18.16
C ALA A 190 -19.05 13.08 18.42
N ARG A 191 -19.07 12.04 19.29
CA ARG A 191 -20.28 11.26 19.58
C ARG A 191 -21.19 11.93 20.62
N PRO A 192 -22.53 11.93 20.40
CA PRO A 192 -23.50 12.37 21.42
C PRO A 192 -23.76 11.32 22.51
N ASP A 193 -23.30 10.09 22.31
CA ASP A 193 -23.56 8.95 23.19
C ASP A 193 -22.89 9.13 24.57
N LYS A 194 -23.61 8.75 25.64
CA LYS A 194 -23.07 8.78 27.01
C LYS A 194 -22.02 7.68 27.23
N ARG A 195 -22.10 6.58 26.47
CA ARG A 195 -21.12 5.50 26.56
C ARG A 195 -19.86 5.88 25.82
N ARG A 196 -18.84 6.28 26.59
CA ARG A 196 -17.50 6.53 26.05
C ARG A 196 -16.74 5.23 25.84
N LEU A 197 -16.05 5.14 24.72
CA LEU A 197 -15.12 4.06 24.40
C LEU A 197 -13.88 4.19 25.29
N SER A 198 -13.51 3.11 25.95
CA SER A 198 -12.36 3.11 26.87
C SER A 198 -11.02 2.80 26.17
N SER A 199 -11.07 2.08 25.04
CA SER A 199 -9.89 1.63 24.31
C SER A 199 -10.25 1.33 22.85
N LEU A 200 -9.21 1.16 22.02
CA LEU A 200 -9.38 0.72 20.62
C LEU A 200 -10.13 -0.61 20.51
N GLY A 201 -10.02 -1.49 21.50
CA GLY A 201 -10.69 -2.80 21.51
C GLY A 201 -12.22 -2.71 21.48
N GLU A 202 -12.80 -1.58 21.90
CA GLU A 202 -14.25 -1.34 21.90
C GLU A 202 -14.76 -0.64 20.62
N VAL A 203 -13.86 -0.25 19.71
CA VAL A 203 -14.24 0.41 18.46
C VAL A 203 -14.87 -0.62 17.52
N ASP A 204 -16.12 -0.35 17.12
CA ASP A 204 -16.86 -1.09 16.11
C ASP A 204 -17.29 -0.17 14.96
N ALA A 205 -17.98 -0.73 13.96
CA ALA A 205 -18.46 0.04 12.81
C ALA A 205 -19.38 1.23 13.17
N THR A 206 -20.09 1.17 14.31
CA THR A 206 -20.99 2.25 14.77
C THR A 206 -20.24 3.39 15.43
N ALA A 207 -19.00 3.13 15.87
CA ALA A 207 -18.13 4.12 16.46
C ALA A 207 -17.37 4.97 15.44
N LEU A 208 -17.21 4.48 14.21
CA LEU A 208 -16.42 5.16 13.18
C LEU A 208 -17.17 6.36 12.59
N THR A 209 -16.40 7.31 12.05
CA THR A 209 -16.94 8.42 11.26
C THR A 209 -17.62 7.90 9.98
N PRO A 210 -18.61 8.63 9.43
CA PRO A 210 -19.25 8.24 8.18
C PRO A 210 -18.27 8.06 7.01
N GLU A 211 -17.25 8.93 6.93
CA GLU A 211 -16.24 8.89 5.87
C GLU A 211 -15.38 7.63 5.97
N LEU A 212 -14.84 7.32 7.15
CA LEU A 212 -14.03 6.12 7.35
C LEU A 212 -14.84 4.84 7.15
N LEU A 213 -16.08 4.80 7.64
CA LEU A 213 -16.97 3.65 7.44
C LEU A 213 -17.24 3.42 5.95
N LEU A 214 -17.48 4.49 5.19
CA LEU A 214 -17.69 4.37 3.75
C LEU A 214 -16.40 3.96 3.01
N TYR A 215 -15.24 4.47 3.44
CA TYR A 215 -13.95 4.08 2.86
C TYR A 215 -13.66 2.59 3.05
N ILE A 216 -13.91 2.06 4.24
CA ILE A 216 -13.84 0.62 4.53
C ILE A 216 -14.84 -0.15 3.66
N ARG A 217 -16.07 0.34 3.52
CA ARG A 217 -17.11 -0.29 2.69
C ARG A 217 -16.69 -0.41 1.22
N CYS A 218 -16.03 0.61 0.66
CA CYS A 218 -15.48 0.57 -0.69
C CYS A 218 -14.46 -0.58 -0.85
N LEU A 219 -13.53 -0.72 0.10
CA LEU A 219 -12.55 -1.81 0.10
C LEU A 219 -13.23 -3.19 0.21
N VAL A 220 -14.18 -3.33 1.15
CA VAL A 220 -14.94 -4.57 1.37
C VAL A 220 -15.70 -5.00 0.12
N SER A 221 -16.31 -4.06 -0.60
CA SER A 221 -16.97 -4.33 -1.89
C SER A 221 -15.99 -4.89 -2.94
N GLY A 222 -14.78 -4.33 -3.00
CA GLY A 222 -13.71 -4.83 -3.85
C GLY A 222 -13.27 -6.26 -3.47
N LEU A 223 -12.99 -6.50 -2.19
CA LEU A 223 -12.59 -7.81 -1.67
C LEU A 223 -13.67 -8.87 -1.89
N SER A 224 -14.94 -8.51 -1.73
CA SER A 224 -16.07 -9.37 -2.05
C SER A 224 -16.09 -9.77 -3.53
N SER A 225 -15.83 -8.81 -4.43
CA SER A 225 -15.75 -9.07 -5.89
C SER A 225 -14.58 -10.00 -6.23
N LEU A 226 -13.45 -9.87 -5.54
CA LEU A 226 -12.33 -10.80 -5.67
C LEU A 226 -12.71 -12.21 -5.22
N CYS A 227 -13.38 -12.37 -4.06
CA CYS A 227 -13.81 -13.68 -3.56
C CYS A 227 -14.79 -14.37 -4.53
N GLU A 228 -15.68 -13.59 -5.15
CA GLU A 228 -16.57 -14.08 -6.20
C GLU A 228 -15.81 -14.58 -7.43
N HIS A 229 -14.85 -13.80 -7.95
CA HIS A 229 -14.01 -14.23 -9.08
C HIS A 229 -13.20 -15.50 -8.76
N LEU A 230 -12.69 -15.62 -7.53
CA LEU A 230 -11.98 -16.82 -7.07
C LEU A 230 -12.92 -18.02 -6.84
N GLY A 231 -14.24 -17.82 -6.85
CA GLY A 231 -15.23 -18.87 -6.61
C GLY A 231 -15.16 -19.45 -5.19
N VAL A 232 -14.75 -18.63 -4.20
CA VAL A 232 -14.54 -19.07 -2.83
C VAL A 232 -15.58 -18.51 -1.87
N ARG A 233 -15.95 -19.33 -0.88
CA ARG A 233 -16.57 -18.87 0.36
C ARG A 233 -15.47 -18.40 1.30
N GLU A 234 -15.52 -17.13 1.67
CA GLU A 234 -14.62 -16.51 2.62
C GLU A 234 -15.06 -16.76 4.08
N GLU A 235 -14.09 -17.10 4.92
CA GLU A 235 -14.19 -17.07 6.37
C GLU A 235 -13.21 -16.04 6.91
N CYS A 236 -13.72 -15.07 7.67
CA CYS A 236 -12.96 -13.86 8.02
C CYS A 236 -12.39 -13.96 9.43
N PHE A 237 -11.15 -13.54 9.57
CA PHE A 237 -10.41 -13.48 10.82
C PHE A 237 -9.70 -12.13 10.95
N ALA A 238 -9.45 -11.70 12.18
CA ALA A 238 -8.82 -10.41 12.45
C ALA A 238 -7.75 -10.50 13.54
N VAL A 239 -6.68 -9.75 13.33
CA VAL A 239 -5.60 -9.49 14.29
C VAL A 239 -5.45 -7.96 14.39
N GLY A 240 -6.20 -7.37 15.31
CA GLY A 240 -6.19 -5.93 15.56
C GLY A 240 -7.57 -5.26 15.45
N PRO A 241 -7.76 -4.09 16.08
CA PRO A 241 -9.05 -3.41 16.15
C PRO A 241 -9.65 -3.02 14.80
N LEU A 242 -8.90 -2.38 13.89
CA LEU A 242 -9.44 -1.93 12.60
C LEU A 242 -9.70 -3.15 11.69
N SER A 243 -8.79 -4.11 11.71
CA SER A 243 -8.96 -5.42 11.07
C SER A 243 -10.24 -6.12 11.50
N ARG A 244 -10.64 -6.03 12.79
CA ARG A 244 -11.92 -6.58 13.27
C ARG A 244 -13.12 -5.92 12.59
N VAL A 245 -13.10 -4.60 12.44
CA VAL A 245 -14.17 -3.86 11.75
C VAL A 245 -14.26 -4.29 10.29
N ILE A 246 -13.14 -4.33 9.57
CA ILE A 246 -13.09 -4.72 8.15
C ILE A 246 -13.55 -6.17 7.96
N ALA A 247 -13.04 -7.10 8.79
CA ALA A 247 -13.38 -8.51 8.74
C ALA A 247 -14.86 -8.76 9.06
N THR A 248 -15.41 -8.07 10.07
CA THR A 248 -16.84 -8.11 10.41
C THR A 248 -17.68 -7.60 9.25
N ASP A 249 -17.23 -6.52 8.60
CA ASP A 249 -17.98 -5.90 7.53
C ASP A 249 -18.01 -6.79 6.27
N LEU A 250 -16.88 -7.40 5.91
CA LEU A 250 -16.82 -8.39 4.82
C LEU A 250 -17.66 -9.63 5.14
N ALA A 251 -17.58 -10.18 6.35
CA ALA A 251 -18.37 -11.34 6.76
C ALA A 251 -19.89 -11.09 6.66
N ASN A 252 -20.33 -9.85 6.92
CA ASN A 252 -21.74 -9.47 6.90
C ASN A 252 -22.22 -8.85 5.57
N TYR A 253 -21.31 -8.66 4.61
CA TYR A 253 -21.63 -8.10 3.30
C TYR A 253 -22.61 -9.00 2.54
N ALA A 254 -23.62 -8.42 1.89
CA ALA A 254 -24.73 -9.20 1.33
C ALA A 254 -24.29 -10.23 0.27
N PRO A 255 -23.44 -9.89 -0.72
CA PRO A 255 -22.87 -10.87 -1.65
C PRO A 255 -22.12 -12.02 -0.96
N ALA A 256 -21.43 -11.75 0.15
CA ALA A 256 -20.73 -12.79 0.91
C ALA A 256 -21.71 -13.84 1.47
N LYS A 257 -22.89 -13.41 1.94
CA LYS A 257 -23.94 -14.32 2.41
C LYS A 257 -24.48 -15.22 1.31
N ASN A 258 -24.60 -14.70 0.09
CA ASN A 258 -25.00 -15.49 -1.08
C ASN A 258 -23.94 -16.54 -1.44
N ARG A 259 -22.66 -16.15 -1.46
CA ARG A 259 -21.53 -17.07 -1.70
C ARG A 259 -21.45 -18.23 -0.71
N LYS A 260 -21.92 -18.07 0.54
CA LYS A 260 -21.97 -19.19 1.51
C LYS A 260 -22.79 -20.39 1.04
N LYS A 261 -23.74 -20.17 0.13
CA LYS A 261 -24.60 -21.22 -0.44
C LYS A 261 -24.14 -21.69 -1.83
N THR A 262 -23.47 -20.82 -2.59
CA THR A 262 -23.20 -21.06 -4.02
C THR A 262 -21.74 -21.36 -4.34
N ALA A 263 -20.78 -20.88 -3.54
CA ALA A 263 -19.36 -21.05 -3.82
C ALA A 263 -18.89 -22.49 -3.58
N THR A 264 -18.05 -22.99 -4.49
CA THR A 264 -17.48 -24.35 -4.42
C THR A 264 -16.13 -24.39 -3.69
N GLY A 265 -15.36 -23.30 -3.79
CA GLY A 265 -14.08 -23.14 -3.09
C GLY A 265 -14.26 -22.57 -1.68
N ARG A 266 -13.19 -22.62 -0.89
CA ARG A 266 -13.16 -22.02 0.46
C ARG A 266 -11.83 -21.31 0.68
N ALA A 267 -11.89 -20.17 1.36
CA ALA A 267 -10.72 -19.37 1.69
C ALA A 267 -10.83 -18.79 3.11
N SER A 268 -9.69 -18.71 3.79
CA SER A 268 -9.57 -17.94 5.03
C SER A 268 -9.02 -16.56 4.69
N VAL A 269 -9.69 -15.50 5.12
CA VAL A 269 -9.24 -14.11 4.96
C VAL A 269 -8.84 -13.59 6.33
N VAL A 270 -7.54 -13.37 6.55
CA VAL A 270 -7.00 -12.88 7.82
C VAL A 270 -6.54 -11.44 7.65
N PHE A 271 -7.18 -10.52 8.35
CA PHE A 271 -6.80 -9.10 8.37
C PHE A 271 -5.84 -8.83 9.54
N VAL A 272 -4.76 -8.10 9.31
CA VAL A 272 -3.76 -7.76 10.35
C VAL A 272 -3.48 -6.26 10.36
N ASP A 273 -3.60 -5.63 11.52
CA ASP A 273 -3.28 -4.21 11.70
C ASP A 273 -1.77 -3.98 11.73
N ARG A 274 -1.27 -3.11 10.84
CA ARG A 274 0.15 -2.79 10.74
C ARG A 274 0.73 -2.15 12.00
N THR A 275 -0.05 -1.37 12.75
CA THR A 275 0.38 -0.71 13.99
C THR A 275 0.80 -1.69 15.09
N LEU A 276 0.38 -2.97 15.00
CA LEU A 276 0.81 -4.00 15.93
C LEU A 276 2.29 -4.37 15.78
N ASP A 277 2.93 -4.05 14.65
CA ASP A 277 4.37 -4.22 14.43
C ASP A 277 4.85 -3.24 13.36
N LEU A 278 5.40 -2.09 13.74
CA LEU A 278 6.03 -1.18 12.78
C LEU A 278 7.53 -1.47 12.58
N THR A 279 8.14 -2.30 13.43
CA THR A 279 9.57 -2.61 13.39
C THR A 279 10.00 -3.15 12.03
N GLY A 280 9.24 -4.10 11.46
CA GLY A 280 9.54 -4.65 10.14
C GLY A 280 9.40 -3.66 8.99
N ALA A 281 8.53 -2.65 9.15
CA ALA A 281 8.23 -1.67 8.11
C ALA A 281 9.24 -0.51 8.05
N VAL A 282 9.81 -0.12 9.20
CA VAL A 282 10.85 0.92 9.28
C VAL A 282 12.27 0.36 9.37
N GLY A 283 12.39 -0.93 9.70
CA GLY A 283 13.67 -1.61 9.87
C GLY A 283 14.39 -1.89 8.56
N HIS A 284 15.72 -1.85 8.59
CA HIS A 284 16.60 -2.06 7.45
C HIS A 284 17.07 -3.52 7.33
N HIS A 285 16.35 -4.44 7.98
CA HIS A 285 16.67 -5.87 8.08
C HIS A 285 16.41 -6.66 6.79
N GLY A 286 15.58 -6.10 5.89
CA GLY A 286 15.26 -6.72 4.61
C GLY A 286 16.50 -6.88 3.74
N ASP A 287 16.73 -8.11 3.24
CA ASP A 287 17.82 -8.41 2.32
C ASP A 287 17.36 -8.46 0.86
N ASN A 288 16.18 -7.89 0.54
CA ASN A 288 15.63 -7.86 -0.81
C ASN A 288 16.11 -6.61 -1.58
N LEU A 289 16.48 -6.79 -2.86
CA LEU A 289 16.95 -5.68 -3.70
C LEU A 289 15.83 -4.68 -4.03
N VAL A 290 14.60 -5.15 -4.23
CA VAL A 290 13.43 -4.30 -4.56
C VAL A 290 13.15 -3.31 -3.44
N GLU A 291 13.27 -3.69 -2.16
CA GLU A 291 13.07 -2.75 -1.04
C GLU A 291 14.08 -1.61 -1.06
N LYS A 292 15.35 -1.93 -1.35
CA LYS A 292 16.39 -0.90 -1.52
C LYS A 292 16.08 -0.01 -2.73
N ILE A 293 15.64 -0.59 -3.86
CA ILE A 293 15.25 0.19 -5.04
C ILE A 293 14.11 1.16 -4.70
N MET A 294 13.04 0.67 -4.09
CA MET A 294 11.84 1.44 -3.72
C MET A 294 12.14 2.55 -2.71
N SER A 295 13.08 2.32 -1.80
CA SER A 295 13.45 3.29 -0.76
C SER A 295 14.39 4.38 -1.26
N VAL A 296 15.19 4.08 -2.29
CA VAL A 296 16.23 4.96 -2.80
C VAL A 296 15.77 5.79 -4.00
N LEU A 297 15.02 5.18 -4.92
CA LEU A 297 14.56 5.87 -6.13
C LEU A 297 13.32 6.73 -5.83
N PRO A 298 13.16 7.88 -6.51
CA PRO A 298 12.01 8.75 -6.32
C PRO A 298 10.72 8.06 -6.77
N GLN A 299 9.60 8.40 -6.13
CA GLN A 299 8.30 7.83 -6.43
C GLN A 299 7.85 8.20 -7.86
N LEU A 300 7.25 7.25 -8.59
CA LEU A 300 6.66 7.54 -9.89
C LEU A 300 5.47 8.50 -9.70
N PRO A 301 5.41 9.65 -10.40
CA PRO A 301 4.32 10.61 -10.22
C PRO A 301 2.93 9.98 -10.41
N GLY A 302 1.99 10.34 -9.55
CA GLY A 302 0.63 9.77 -9.54
C GLY A 302 0.54 8.32 -9.06
N HIS A 303 1.65 7.66 -8.69
CA HIS A 303 1.65 6.28 -8.21
C HIS A 303 2.12 6.21 -6.76
N THR A 304 1.71 5.17 -6.05
CA THR A 304 2.04 4.94 -4.63
C THR A 304 2.94 3.73 -4.39
N HIS A 305 3.03 2.81 -5.37
CA HIS A 305 3.71 1.51 -5.31
C HIS A 305 4.85 1.35 -6.32
N ASP A 306 5.19 2.37 -7.10
CA ASP A 306 6.29 2.32 -8.08
C ASP A 306 7.23 3.54 -7.98
N VAL A 307 8.40 3.42 -8.58
CA VAL A 307 9.47 4.42 -8.59
C VAL A 307 9.88 4.80 -10.00
N MET A 308 10.43 6.00 -10.14
CA MET A 308 11.02 6.46 -11.40
C MET A 308 12.40 5.85 -11.59
N VAL A 309 12.63 5.33 -12.78
CA VAL A 309 13.95 4.91 -13.24
C VAL A 309 14.47 5.95 -14.23
N ASN A 310 15.62 6.56 -13.95
CA ASN A 310 16.22 7.52 -14.89
C ASN A 310 16.65 6.79 -16.18
N MET A 311 16.09 7.19 -17.32
CA MET A 311 16.33 6.56 -18.63
C MET A 311 17.39 7.27 -19.48
N ALA A 312 17.96 8.39 -19.01
CA ALA A 312 18.84 9.24 -19.80
C ALA A 312 20.02 8.49 -20.43
N GLU A 313 20.61 7.55 -19.70
CA GLU A 313 21.73 6.71 -20.14
C GLU A 313 21.43 5.92 -21.42
N LEU A 314 20.17 5.51 -21.63
CA LEU A 314 19.71 4.78 -22.81
C LEU A 314 19.34 5.70 -23.99
N THR A 315 19.50 7.01 -23.85
CA THR A 315 19.18 8.00 -24.87
C THR A 315 20.42 8.73 -25.38
N ALA A 316 20.31 9.36 -26.54
CA ALA A 316 21.34 10.28 -27.04
C ALA A 316 21.24 11.70 -26.44
N VAL A 317 20.21 11.96 -25.63
CA VAL A 317 19.99 13.27 -25.00
C VAL A 317 21.05 13.50 -23.93
N GLN A 318 21.68 14.67 -23.94
CA GLN A 318 22.64 15.03 -22.90
C GLN A 318 21.91 15.23 -21.57
N ALA A 319 22.44 14.64 -20.50
CA ALA A 319 21.95 14.84 -19.14
C ALA A 319 22.32 16.26 -18.68
N VAL A 320 21.50 17.22 -19.06
CA VAL A 320 21.52 18.62 -18.59
C VAL A 320 20.23 18.84 -17.79
N GLU A 321 20.28 19.63 -16.72
CA GLU A 321 19.10 19.92 -15.87
C GLU A 321 17.89 20.42 -16.68
N GLU A 322 18.13 21.21 -17.73
CA GLU A 322 17.10 21.69 -18.66
C GLU A 322 16.32 20.57 -19.37
N ASN A 323 16.90 19.36 -19.47
CA ASN A 323 16.31 18.21 -20.17
C ASN A 323 15.57 17.22 -19.25
N GLN A 324 15.45 17.48 -17.93
CA GLN A 324 14.86 16.51 -16.99
C GLN A 324 13.43 16.07 -17.39
N ASN A 325 12.64 16.98 -17.98
CA ASN A 325 11.27 16.70 -18.40
C ASN A 325 11.15 16.22 -19.86
N VAL A 326 12.25 16.12 -20.60
CA VAL A 326 12.25 15.66 -22.00
C VAL A 326 12.17 14.14 -22.07
N ILE A 327 12.77 13.45 -21.10
CA ILE A 327 12.87 11.99 -21.08
C ILE A 327 11.85 11.45 -20.10
N ALA A 328 10.86 10.70 -20.60
CA ALA A 328 9.92 10.01 -19.74
C ALA A 328 10.67 9.02 -18.81
N PRO A 329 10.34 8.98 -17.50
CA PRO A 329 10.95 8.04 -16.59
C PRO A 329 10.56 6.61 -16.94
N GLY A 330 11.45 5.67 -16.63
CA GLY A 330 11.10 4.26 -16.52
C GLY A 330 10.47 3.94 -15.17
N CYS A 331 10.16 2.68 -14.95
CA CYS A 331 9.41 2.15 -13.81
C CYS A 331 9.81 0.69 -13.51
N LEU A 332 9.32 0.13 -12.40
CA LEU A 332 9.55 -1.28 -12.07
C LEU A 332 8.48 -2.22 -12.61
N ALA A 333 7.24 -1.72 -12.80
CA ALA A 333 6.15 -2.56 -13.28
C ALA A 333 6.55 -3.32 -14.54
N PRO A 334 6.46 -4.67 -14.53
CA PRO A 334 6.98 -5.47 -15.61
C PRO A 334 6.15 -5.23 -16.88
N SER A 335 6.84 -4.95 -17.98
CA SER A 335 6.21 -4.92 -19.30
C SER A 335 5.66 -6.32 -19.65
N ASN A 336 4.87 -6.42 -20.74
CA ASN A 336 4.40 -7.73 -21.21
C ASN A 336 5.51 -8.68 -21.71
N GLU A 337 6.78 -8.25 -21.66
CA GLU A 337 7.97 -9.05 -21.97
C GLU A 337 8.17 -10.19 -20.95
N ALA A 338 8.27 -11.43 -21.45
CA ALA A 338 8.47 -12.61 -20.60
C ALA A 338 9.76 -12.55 -19.76
N SER A 339 10.86 -12.04 -20.34
CA SER A 339 12.14 -11.86 -19.63
C SER A 339 12.08 -10.80 -18.53
N ALA A 340 11.34 -9.70 -18.74
CA ALA A 340 11.14 -8.69 -17.70
C ALA A 340 10.30 -9.25 -16.55
N LYS A 341 9.21 -9.98 -16.85
CA LYS A 341 8.38 -10.65 -15.84
C LYS A 341 9.17 -11.70 -15.04
N ALA A 342 10.00 -12.49 -15.71
CA ALA A 342 10.86 -13.49 -15.06
C ALA A 342 11.89 -12.84 -14.13
N LEU A 343 12.55 -11.76 -14.58
CA LEU A 343 13.48 -11.02 -13.75
C LEU A 343 12.76 -10.36 -12.56
N TRP A 344 11.61 -9.72 -12.77
CA TRP A 344 10.83 -9.12 -11.70
C TRP A 344 10.44 -10.12 -10.60
N GLU A 345 9.90 -11.28 -10.99
CA GLU A 345 9.61 -12.36 -10.03
C GLU A 345 10.89 -12.84 -9.32
N ALA A 346 12.01 -12.96 -10.02
CA ALA A 346 13.25 -13.35 -9.37
C ALA A 346 13.75 -12.28 -8.36
N LEU A 347 13.60 -10.98 -8.67
CA LEU A 347 13.94 -9.88 -7.76
C LEU A 347 13.09 -9.89 -6.49
N LEU A 348 11.79 -10.15 -6.61
CA LEU A 348 10.89 -10.27 -5.45
C LEU A 348 11.22 -11.48 -4.57
N ASN A 349 11.74 -12.57 -5.15
CA ASN A 349 11.93 -13.83 -4.44
C ASN A 349 13.38 -14.11 -3.99
N SER A 350 14.36 -13.28 -4.40
CA SER A 350 15.79 -13.53 -4.16
C SER A 350 16.41 -12.55 -3.16
N LYS A 351 17.52 -12.97 -2.55
CA LYS A 351 18.34 -12.07 -1.71
C LYS A 351 19.12 -11.09 -2.57
N HIS A 352 19.59 -9.99 -2.00
CA HIS A 352 20.26 -8.90 -2.69
C HIS A 352 21.39 -9.37 -3.62
N LYS A 353 22.28 -10.25 -3.15
CA LYS A 353 23.41 -10.75 -3.95
C LYS A 353 22.95 -11.61 -5.14
N GLU A 354 21.95 -12.47 -4.91
CA GLU A 354 21.36 -13.34 -5.93
C GLU A 354 20.60 -12.53 -6.97
N ALA A 355 19.81 -11.55 -6.52
CA ALA A 355 19.07 -10.60 -7.35
C ALA A 355 20.00 -9.85 -8.32
N VAL A 356 21.14 -9.33 -7.84
CA VAL A 356 22.14 -8.65 -8.68
C VAL A 356 22.76 -9.63 -9.71
N MET A 357 23.01 -10.88 -9.33
CA MET A 357 23.49 -11.91 -10.26
C MET A 357 22.46 -12.23 -11.34
N GLU A 358 21.18 -12.24 -10.97
CA GLU A 358 20.07 -12.52 -11.88
C GLU A 358 19.84 -11.39 -12.88
N VAL A 359 20.02 -10.14 -12.47
CA VAL A 359 20.03 -8.98 -13.37
C VAL A 359 21.14 -9.13 -14.41
N ARG A 360 22.37 -9.49 -13.97
CA ARG A 360 23.47 -9.75 -14.90
C ARG A 360 23.13 -10.87 -15.88
N ARG A 361 22.59 -11.99 -15.40
CA ARG A 361 22.23 -13.15 -16.22
C ARG A 361 21.25 -12.76 -17.33
N HIS A 362 20.15 -12.10 -16.97
CA HIS A 362 19.12 -11.66 -17.91
C HIS A 362 19.64 -10.63 -18.92
N LEU A 363 20.47 -9.66 -18.49
CA LEU A 363 21.09 -8.68 -19.41
C LEU A 363 22.00 -9.37 -20.44
N VAL A 364 22.81 -10.33 -20.01
CA VAL A 364 23.70 -11.08 -20.91
C VAL A 364 22.91 -11.94 -21.89
N GLU A 365 21.85 -12.61 -21.44
CA GLU A 365 20.98 -13.42 -22.30
C GLU A 365 20.24 -12.56 -23.34
N ALA A 366 19.70 -11.41 -22.93
CA ALA A 366 19.05 -10.47 -23.83
C ALA A 366 20.06 -9.93 -24.88
N ALA A 367 21.25 -9.53 -24.45
CA ALA A 367 22.29 -9.04 -25.35
C ALA A 367 22.74 -10.14 -26.34
N SER A 368 22.82 -11.40 -25.88
CA SER A 368 23.20 -12.54 -26.71
C SER A 368 22.13 -12.84 -27.74
N ARG A 369 20.85 -12.75 -27.37
CA ARG A 369 19.71 -12.96 -28.27
C ARG A 369 19.67 -11.92 -29.40
N GLU A 370 20.06 -10.69 -29.11
CA GLU A 370 20.13 -9.58 -30.07
C GLU A 370 21.49 -9.49 -30.80
N ASN A 371 22.39 -10.47 -30.61
CA ASN A 371 23.74 -10.52 -31.19
C ASN A 371 24.59 -9.27 -30.88
N LEU A 372 24.42 -8.67 -29.71
CA LEU A 372 25.19 -7.52 -29.26
C LEU A 372 26.59 -7.94 -28.78
N PRO A 373 27.62 -7.07 -28.88
CA PRO A 373 29.00 -7.43 -28.55
C PRO A 373 29.23 -7.52 -27.04
N ILE A 374 29.02 -8.71 -26.48
CA ILE A 374 29.21 -8.98 -25.04
C ILE A 374 30.69 -9.17 -24.73
N LYS A 375 31.19 -8.42 -23.74
CA LYS A 375 32.46 -8.73 -23.07
C LYS A 375 32.17 -9.45 -21.77
N MET A 376 32.45 -10.74 -21.73
CA MET A 376 32.35 -11.53 -20.50
C MET A 376 33.47 -11.10 -19.54
N SER A 377 33.09 -10.68 -18.34
CA SER A 377 34.03 -10.38 -17.26
C SER A 377 33.69 -11.25 -16.06
N MET A 378 34.68 -12.04 -15.62
CA MET A 378 34.57 -12.92 -14.47
C MET A 378 34.81 -12.13 -13.19
N GLY A 379 33.95 -12.30 -12.18
CA GLY A 379 34.11 -11.66 -10.88
C GLY A 379 32.82 -11.17 -10.25
N ARG A 380 32.96 -10.33 -9.21
CA ARG A 380 31.85 -9.68 -8.50
C ARG A 380 31.11 -8.74 -9.46
N VAL A 381 29.79 -8.86 -9.47
CA VAL A 381 28.93 -7.96 -10.25
C VAL A 381 29.01 -6.55 -9.68
N THR A 382 29.41 -5.59 -10.51
CA THR A 382 29.47 -4.17 -10.16
C THR A 382 28.45 -3.36 -10.93
N PRO A 383 28.05 -2.17 -10.44
CA PRO A 383 27.14 -1.29 -11.19
C PRO A 383 27.71 -0.87 -12.54
N GLY A 384 29.03 -0.69 -12.64
CA GLY A 384 29.72 -0.41 -13.90
C GLY A 384 29.63 -1.57 -14.89
N GLN A 385 29.73 -2.82 -14.41
CA GLN A 385 29.57 -4.00 -15.25
C GLN A 385 28.14 -4.09 -15.81
N LEU A 386 27.13 -3.96 -14.96
CA LEU A 386 25.73 -3.98 -15.40
C LEU A 386 25.43 -2.87 -16.41
N MET A 387 25.92 -1.65 -16.15
CA MET A 387 25.80 -0.52 -17.07
C MET A 387 26.45 -0.81 -18.43
N SER A 388 27.60 -1.48 -18.45
CA SER A 388 28.27 -1.85 -19.70
C SER A 388 27.42 -2.77 -20.59
N TYR A 389 26.60 -3.66 -19.99
CA TYR A 389 25.67 -4.51 -20.73
C TYR A 389 24.43 -3.73 -21.20
N ILE A 390 23.88 -2.85 -20.34
CA ILE A 390 22.73 -2.01 -20.67
C ILE A 390 23.05 -1.07 -21.85
N GLN A 391 24.25 -0.49 -21.87
CA GLN A 391 24.68 0.45 -22.90
C GLN A 391 24.81 -0.19 -24.30
N LEU A 392 24.91 -1.51 -24.40
CA LEU A 392 24.92 -2.21 -25.69
C LEU A 392 23.63 -1.97 -26.49
N PHE A 393 22.52 -1.65 -25.82
CA PHE A 393 21.19 -1.49 -26.42
C PHE A 393 20.92 -0.07 -26.92
N LYS A 394 21.67 0.93 -26.44
CA LYS A 394 21.42 2.38 -26.67
C LYS A 394 21.19 2.75 -28.13
N ASN A 395 22.04 2.22 -29.03
CA ASN A 395 21.99 2.55 -30.47
C ASN A 395 21.17 1.54 -31.30
N ASN A 396 20.60 0.51 -30.67
CA ASN A 396 19.78 -0.50 -31.34
C ASN A 396 18.33 -0.37 -30.87
N LEU A 397 17.57 0.53 -31.51
CA LEU A 397 16.18 0.84 -31.15
C LEU A 397 15.27 -0.39 -31.15
N ARG A 398 15.53 -1.37 -32.02
CA ARG A 398 14.77 -2.62 -32.08
C ARG A 398 15.02 -3.45 -30.81
N ALA A 399 16.28 -3.68 -30.46
CA ALA A 399 16.66 -4.41 -29.25
C ALA A 399 16.18 -3.69 -27.99
N LEU A 400 16.31 -2.36 -27.95
CA LEU A 400 15.82 -1.51 -26.86
C LEU A 400 14.31 -1.68 -26.68
N ARG A 401 13.52 -1.63 -27.77
CA ARG A 401 12.06 -1.85 -27.72
C ARG A 401 11.71 -3.26 -27.24
N ASN A 402 12.45 -4.27 -27.69
CA ASN A 402 12.21 -5.67 -27.33
C ASN A 402 12.50 -5.98 -25.85
N HIS A 403 13.44 -5.24 -25.24
CA HIS A 403 13.96 -5.50 -23.90
C HIS A 403 13.77 -4.34 -22.91
N CYS A 404 12.88 -3.39 -23.22
CA CYS A 404 12.75 -2.15 -22.46
C CYS A 404 12.43 -2.38 -20.98
N GLY A 405 11.58 -3.37 -20.66
CA GLY A 405 11.21 -3.68 -19.26
C GLY A 405 12.40 -4.26 -18.49
N LEU A 406 13.14 -5.18 -19.10
CA LEU A 406 14.35 -5.75 -18.52
C LEU A 406 15.43 -4.67 -18.31
N LEU A 407 15.61 -3.77 -19.28
CA LEU A 407 16.57 -2.68 -19.19
C LEU A 407 16.20 -1.69 -18.07
N GLN A 408 14.92 -1.41 -17.85
CA GLN A 408 14.45 -0.58 -16.73
C GLN A 408 14.80 -1.20 -15.38
N LEU A 409 14.56 -2.51 -15.17
CA LEU A 409 14.96 -3.21 -13.95
C LEU A 409 16.49 -3.22 -13.75
N GLY A 410 17.24 -3.39 -14.84
CA GLY A 410 18.71 -3.28 -14.82
C GLY A 410 19.18 -1.88 -14.45
N MET A 411 18.56 -0.83 -15.02
CA MET A 411 18.84 0.57 -14.74
C MET A 411 18.50 0.93 -13.29
N ALA A 412 17.36 0.50 -12.77
CA ALA A 412 16.96 0.67 -11.39
C ALA A 412 18.02 0.07 -10.45
N THR A 413 18.44 -1.17 -10.73
CA THR A 413 19.50 -1.85 -9.98
C THR A 413 20.80 -1.05 -9.98
N VAL A 414 21.25 -0.55 -11.15
CA VAL A 414 22.48 0.24 -11.24
C VAL A 414 22.38 1.55 -10.47
N GLN A 415 21.26 2.26 -10.60
CA GLN A 415 21.02 3.53 -9.91
C GLN A 415 21.05 3.34 -8.40
N THR A 416 20.32 2.35 -7.89
CA THR A 416 20.31 2.03 -6.46
C THR A 416 21.70 1.66 -5.94
N LEU A 417 22.43 0.78 -6.64
CA LEU A 417 23.77 0.37 -6.19
C LEU A 417 24.81 1.51 -6.23
N LYS A 418 24.59 2.56 -7.04
CA LYS A 418 25.44 3.77 -7.08
C LYS A 418 25.00 4.85 -6.11
N HIS A 419 23.78 4.76 -5.56
CA HIS A 419 23.21 5.83 -4.76
C HIS A 419 23.86 5.92 -3.37
N PRO A 420 24.19 7.13 -2.87
CA PRO A 420 24.79 7.31 -1.54
C PRO A 420 23.96 6.70 -0.39
N GLN A 421 22.62 6.78 -0.49
CA GLN A 421 21.71 6.19 0.51
C GLN A 421 21.88 4.68 0.70
N THR A 422 22.47 3.95 -0.26
CA THR A 422 22.74 2.52 -0.11
C THR A 422 23.78 2.26 0.99
N ALA A 423 24.77 3.14 1.17
CA ALA A 423 25.72 3.04 2.28
C ALA A 423 25.05 3.40 3.61
N LYS A 424 24.19 4.43 3.63
CA LYS A 424 23.39 4.78 4.81
C LYS A 424 22.48 3.63 5.26
N TRP A 425 21.87 2.88 4.34
CA TRP A 425 21.06 1.70 4.65
C TRP A 425 21.82 0.69 5.52
N ASP A 426 23.09 0.42 5.18
CA ASP A 426 23.91 -0.53 5.92
C ASP A 426 24.29 0.04 7.31
N ASN A 427 24.45 1.37 7.44
CA ASN A 427 24.62 2.04 8.73
C ASN A 427 23.36 1.96 9.62
N PHE A 428 22.17 2.17 9.05
CA PHE A 428 20.91 1.96 9.77
C PHE A 428 20.80 0.53 10.30
N LEU A 429 21.04 -0.46 9.44
CA LEU A 429 20.97 -1.86 9.86
C LEU A 429 21.97 -2.19 10.98
N ALA A 430 23.19 -1.64 10.91
CA ALA A 430 24.18 -1.81 11.97
C ALA A 430 23.73 -1.18 13.29
N PHE A 431 23.16 0.03 13.24
CA PHE A 431 22.65 0.72 14.41
C PHE A 431 21.43 0.02 14.99
N GLU A 432 20.46 -0.39 14.17
CA GLU A 432 19.29 -1.17 14.62
C GLU A 432 19.67 -2.46 15.33
N ARG A 433 20.70 -3.18 14.85
CA ARG A 433 21.24 -4.37 15.54
C ARG A 433 21.85 -4.03 16.89
N LEU A 434 22.57 -2.91 16.98
CA LEU A 434 23.10 -2.40 18.25
C LEU A 434 21.96 -2.03 19.22
N LEU A 435 20.90 -1.41 18.73
CA LEU A 435 19.71 -1.07 19.52
C LEU A 435 19.00 -2.33 20.04
N LEU A 436 18.80 -3.35 19.20
CA LEU A 436 18.22 -4.63 19.62
C LEU A 436 19.03 -5.28 20.75
N GLN A 437 20.36 -5.26 20.64
CA GLN A 437 21.21 -5.82 21.68
C GLN A 437 21.17 -4.96 22.96
N SER A 438 21.21 -3.64 22.80
CA SER A 438 21.13 -2.70 23.93
C SER A 438 19.81 -2.77 24.69
N LEU A 439 18.69 -3.12 24.05
CA LEU A 439 17.40 -3.29 24.73
C LEU A 439 17.40 -4.44 25.75
N GLY A 440 18.28 -5.43 25.60
CA GLY A 440 18.42 -6.52 26.57
C GLY A 440 19.30 -6.14 27.77
N ASP A 441 20.26 -5.24 27.54
CA ASP A 441 21.29 -4.86 28.53
C ASP A 441 21.01 -3.52 29.23
N SER A 442 20.22 -2.64 28.61
CA SER A 442 19.94 -1.26 29.02
C SER A 442 18.44 -0.98 29.09
N THR A 443 18.07 0.09 29.81
CA THR A 443 16.71 0.62 29.78
C THR A 443 16.43 1.35 28.46
N MET A 444 15.15 1.58 28.14
CA MET A 444 14.73 2.43 27.02
C MET A 444 15.41 3.82 27.06
N ALA A 445 15.63 4.37 28.25
CA ALA A 445 16.37 5.61 28.45
C ALA A 445 17.82 5.50 27.97
N GLY A 446 18.48 4.36 28.18
CA GLY A 446 19.83 4.08 27.66
C GLY A 446 19.87 4.07 26.13
N VAL A 447 18.86 3.48 25.49
CA VAL A 447 18.72 3.44 24.02
C VAL A 447 18.52 4.84 23.44
N LEU A 448 17.64 5.66 24.03
CA LEU A 448 17.44 7.05 23.61
C LEU A 448 18.68 7.93 23.84
N ASN A 449 19.44 7.68 24.91
CA ASN A 449 20.72 8.36 25.15
C ASN A 449 21.77 8.04 24.08
N GLN A 450 21.72 6.86 23.44
CA GLN A 450 22.59 6.54 22.30
C GLN A 450 22.18 7.32 21.03
N LEU A 451 20.89 7.61 20.86
CA LEU A 451 20.38 8.39 19.74
C LEU A 451 20.66 9.89 19.88
N LEU A 452 20.61 10.44 21.10
CA LEU A 452 20.71 11.88 21.35
C LEU A 452 21.95 12.55 20.71
N PRO A 453 23.19 12.00 20.77
CA PRO A 453 24.37 12.58 20.11
C PRO A 453 24.31 12.57 18.58
N MET A 454 23.42 11.77 17.98
CA MET A 454 23.23 11.71 16.53
C MET A 454 22.29 12.80 16.01
N ILE A 455 21.57 13.48 16.91
CA ILE A 455 20.67 14.58 16.56
C ILE A 455 21.49 15.85 16.39
N LYS A 456 21.87 16.14 15.14
CA LYS A 456 22.70 17.30 14.77
C LYS A 456 21.86 18.38 14.08
N SER A 457 22.18 19.64 14.39
CA SER A 457 21.66 20.80 13.66
C SER A 457 22.04 20.73 12.19
N SER A 458 21.23 21.37 11.33
CA SER A 458 21.50 21.41 9.88
C SER A 458 22.91 21.93 9.57
N SER A 459 23.38 22.94 10.31
CA SER A 459 24.72 23.53 10.17
C SER A 459 25.89 22.61 10.53
N GLN A 460 25.66 21.58 11.35
CA GLN A 460 26.68 20.63 11.81
C GLN A 460 26.59 19.28 11.07
N ARG A 461 25.56 19.10 10.24
CA ARG A 461 25.25 17.85 9.57
C ARG A 461 26.11 17.67 8.32
N THR A 462 26.72 16.50 8.18
CA THR A 462 27.35 16.05 6.94
C THR A 462 26.38 15.18 6.12
N SER A 463 26.74 14.82 4.88
CA SER A 463 25.91 13.94 4.05
C SER A 463 25.66 12.56 4.67
N ASP A 464 26.53 12.10 5.57
CA ASP A 464 26.44 10.79 6.22
C ASP A 464 25.61 10.82 7.51
N ASP A 465 25.36 12.00 8.05
CA ASP A 465 24.56 12.19 9.27
C ASP A 465 23.06 12.07 9.00
N LEU A 466 22.30 11.84 10.07
CA LEU A 466 20.85 11.64 10.01
C LEU A 466 20.11 12.96 9.77
N ASN A 467 19.20 12.96 8.80
CA ASN A 467 18.23 14.03 8.62
C ASN A 467 17.00 13.84 9.56
N PRO A 468 16.08 14.82 9.65
CA PRO A 468 14.94 14.72 10.56
C PRO A 468 14.00 13.54 10.27
N GLU A 469 13.76 13.20 9.00
CA GLU A 469 12.91 12.06 8.63
C GLU A 469 13.55 10.72 9.01
N GLU A 470 14.86 10.62 8.83
CA GLU A 470 15.70 9.50 9.26
C GLU A 470 15.69 9.33 10.78
N LEU A 471 15.67 10.43 11.54
CA LEU A 471 15.49 10.42 12.99
C LEU A 471 14.09 9.92 13.39
N LEU A 472 13.04 10.33 12.67
CA LEU A 472 11.68 9.82 12.90
C LEU A 472 11.59 8.31 12.66
N ILE A 473 12.21 7.80 11.60
CA ILE A 473 12.28 6.35 11.31
C ILE A 473 12.90 5.59 12.50
N LEU A 474 14.05 6.07 13.01
CA LEU A 474 14.71 5.42 14.16
C LEU A 474 13.90 5.50 15.45
N LEU A 475 13.22 6.62 15.70
CA LEU A 475 12.35 6.75 16.86
C LEU A 475 11.18 5.76 16.77
N ILE A 476 10.55 5.61 15.60
CA ILE A 476 9.49 4.62 15.39
C ILE A 476 10.04 3.21 15.62
N TYR A 477 11.23 2.90 15.09
CA TYR A 477 11.89 1.62 15.32
C TYR A 477 12.08 1.33 16.82
N ILE A 478 12.66 2.29 17.55
CA ILE A 478 12.96 2.18 18.99
C ILE A 478 11.69 1.94 19.82
N TYR A 479 10.60 2.67 19.55
CA TYR A 479 9.34 2.50 20.28
C TYR A 479 8.53 1.28 19.84
N SER A 480 8.78 0.70 18.66
CA SER A 480 8.03 -0.45 18.15
C SER A 480 8.52 -1.81 18.65
N VAL A 481 9.81 -1.92 19.02
CA VAL A 481 10.47 -3.20 19.36
C VAL A 481 10.09 -3.77 20.73
N PRO A 482 10.39 -3.11 21.87
CA PRO A 482 10.32 -3.76 23.20
C PRO A 482 8.88 -4.10 23.62
N GLY A 483 7.89 -3.36 23.11
CA GLY A 483 6.54 -3.35 23.68
C GLY A 483 6.47 -2.55 24.98
N ASP A 484 5.24 -2.32 25.48
CA ASP A 484 4.85 -1.61 26.70
C ASP A 484 5.97 -0.84 27.42
N VAL A 485 6.16 0.42 27.05
CA VAL A 485 7.20 1.28 27.63
C VAL A 485 6.64 1.98 28.86
N THR A 486 7.01 1.50 30.04
CA THR A 486 6.64 2.17 31.31
C THR A 486 7.45 3.46 31.47
N LEU A 487 6.74 4.60 31.61
CA LEU A 487 7.38 5.88 31.84
C LEU A 487 7.89 5.99 33.28
N ASP A 488 9.19 5.78 33.46
CA ASP A 488 9.90 6.14 34.69
C ASP A 488 10.54 7.54 34.58
N ARG A 489 11.14 8.00 35.68
CA ARG A 489 11.78 9.34 35.74
C ARG A 489 12.93 9.46 34.73
N ASP A 490 13.76 8.42 34.61
CA ASP A 490 14.96 8.45 33.78
C ASP A 490 14.58 8.50 32.30
N LEU A 491 13.59 7.72 31.89
CA LEU A 491 13.03 7.77 30.55
C LEU A 491 12.38 9.13 30.26
N GLY A 492 11.59 9.66 31.19
CA GLY A 492 10.99 10.99 31.05
C GLY A 492 12.02 12.08 30.81
N ASP A 493 13.10 12.11 31.60
CA ASP A 493 14.16 13.11 31.47
C ASP A 493 14.92 13.00 30.13
N VAL A 494 15.19 11.77 29.65
CA VAL A 494 15.87 11.55 28.37
C VAL A 494 14.96 11.86 27.19
N GLU A 495 13.68 11.47 27.26
CA GLU A 495 12.69 11.76 26.22
C GLU A 495 12.56 13.28 26.02
N GLU A 496 12.48 14.06 27.11
CA GLU A 496 12.43 15.52 27.03
C GLU A 496 13.68 16.14 26.41
N LYS A 497 14.87 15.55 26.62
CA LYS A 497 16.11 15.99 25.94
C LYS A 497 16.03 15.71 24.44
N VAL A 498 15.58 14.52 24.05
CA VAL A 498 15.43 14.13 22.64
C VAL A 498 14.39 15.02 21.96
N LYS A 499 13.24 15.29 22.60
CA LYS A 499 12.22 16.21 22.09
C LYS A 499 12.77 17.60 21.83
N LYS A 500 13.48 18.17 22.81
CA LYS A 500 14.09 19.51 22.67
C LYS A 500 15.11 19.55 21.53
N ALA A 501 15.96 18.52 21.43
CA ALA A 501 16.93 18.42 20.35
C ALA A 501 16.25 18.31 18.98
N LEU A 502 15.23 17.45 18.85
CA LEU A 502 14.50 17.28 17.60
C LEU A 502 13.73 18.55 17.20
N ALA A 503 13.05 19.20 18.15
CA ALA A 503 12.33 20.45 17.91
C ALA A 503 13.27 21.57 17.46
N HIS A 504 14.47 21.65 18.05
CA HIS A 504 15.49 22.61 17.63
C HIS A 504 15.96 22.33 16.19
N VAL A 505 16.30 21.08 15.90
CA VAL A 505 16.72 20.67 14.55
C VAL A 505 15.66 21.01 13.50
N LEU A 506 14.39 20.68 13.76
CA LEU A 506 13.29 21.00 12.84
C LEU A 506 13.15 22.50 12.58
N SER A 507 13.29 23.34 13.62
CA SER A 507 13.21 24.81 13.48
C SER A 507 14.39 25.45 12.75
N GLU A 508 15.49 24.71 12.54
CA GLU A 508 16.69 25.18 11.84
C GLU A 508 16.81 24.64 10.40
N GLU A 509 15.88 23.79 9.96
CA GLU A 509 15.89 23.31 8.59
C GLU A 509 15.66 24.47 7.61
N SER A 510 16.50 24.57 6.58
CA SER A 510 16.38 25.63 5.56
C SER A 510 15.25 25.36 4.58
N GLU A 511 14.92 24.08 4.37
CA GLU A 511 13.86 23.61 3.47
C GLU A 511 13.09 22.49 4.16
N LEU A 512 11.76 22.52 4.06
CA LEU A 512 10.91 21.47 4.59
C LEU A 512 10.52 20.52 3.46
N SER A 513 10.77 19.23 3.66
CA SER A 513 10.23 18.20 2.78
C SER A 513 8.71 18.16 2.86
N PRO A 514 8.01 17.62 1.84
CA PRO A 514 6.55 17.46 1.89
C PRO A 514 6.06 16.69 3.13
N LEU A 515 6.85 15.74 3.63
CA LEU A 515 6.52 15.00 4.86
C LEU A 515 6.58 15.92 6.09
N LEU A 516 7.66 16.68 6.24
CA LEU A 516 7.81 17.60 7.38
C LEU A 516 6.77 18.72 7.34
N GLN A 517 6.40 19.20 6.15
CA GLN A 517 5.31 20.17 5.98
C GLN A 517 3.99 19.60 6.52
N LYS A 518 3.64 18.36 6.15
CA LYS A 518 2.43 17.68 6.65
C LYS A 518 2.45 17.44 8.16
N ILE A 519 3.59 17.00 8.71
CA ILE A 519 3.73 16.74 10.16
C ILE A 519 3.62 18.03 10.98
N THR A 520 4.18 19.13 10.48
CA THR A 520 4.26 20.40 11.21
C THR A 520 3.12 21.37 10.92
N GLY A 521 2.33 21.11 9.86
CA GLY A 521 1.32 22.03 9.36
C GLY A 521 1.89 23.36 8.85
N CYS A 522 3.17 23.38 8.45
CA CYS A 522 3.87 24.57 7.96
C CYS A 522 4.30 24.36 6.51
N ASP A 523 3.88 25.26 5.61
CA ASP A 523 4.20 25.16 4.17
C ASP A 523 5.67 25.50 3.86
N SER A 524 6.34 26.26 4.74
CA SER A 524 7.73 26.67 4.56
C SER A 524 8.52 26.64 5.87
N ALA A 525 9.85 26.57 5.75
CA ALA A 525 10.77 26.64 6.89
C ALA A 525 10.62 27.94 7.70
N VAL A 526 10.27 29.05 7.04
CA VAL A 526 10.08 30.35 7.68
C VAL A 526 8.88 30.34 8.63
N ASP A 527 7.86 29.55 8.32
CA ASP A 527 6.66 29.43 9.14
C ASP A 527 6.86 28.51 10.37
N LEU A 528 7.90 27.67 10.34
CA LEU A 528 8.19 26.67 11.35
C LEU A 528 9.04 27.24 12.48
N THR A 529 8.37 27.90 13.43
CA THR A 529 9.02 28.41 14.64
C THR A 529 9.35 27.30 15.64
N LEU A 530 10.28 27.55 16.57
CA LEU A 530 10.60 26.60 17.65
C LEU A 530 9.36 26.18 18.47
N PRO A 531 8.42 27.07 18.86
CA PRO A 531 7.19 26.65 19.52
C PRO A 531 6.31 25.72 18.68
N LYS A 532 6.16 25.96 17.37
CA LYS A 532 5.41 25.05 16.48
C LYS A 532 6.11 23.70 16.36
N SER A 533 7.44 23.71 16.26
CA SER A 533 8.26 22.50 16.24
C SER A 533 8.09 21.68 17.52
N GLN A 534 8.01 22.34 18.68
CA GLN A 534 7.75 21.68 19.96
C GLN A 534 6.38 21.01 20.02
N ILE A 535 5.33 21.66 19.48
CA ILE A 535 3.99 21.07 19.40
C ILE A 535 4.03 19.81 18.53
N ALA A 536 4.54 19.93 17.30
CA ALA A 536 4.62 18.80 16.37
C ALA A 536 5.44 17.62 16.94
N VAL A 537 6.55 17.91 17.61
CA VAL A 537 7.37 16.87 18.26
C VAL A 537 6.63 16.23 19.45
N ASN A 538 5.85 16.99 20.22
CA ASN A 538 5.05 16.40 21.29
C ASN A 538 4.00 15.43 20.73
N ASP A 539 3.32 15.80 19.64
CA ASP A 539 2.34 14.94 18.96
C ASP A 539 3.00 13.66 18.41
N VAL A 540 4.19 13.78 17.81
CA VAL A 540 5.01 12.64 17.40
C VAL A 540 5.29 11.71 18.58
N PHE A 541 5.75 12.23 19.72
CA PHE A 541 6.06 11.40 20.88
C PHE A 541 4.83 10.80 21.57
N MET A 542 3.67 11.46 21.47
CA MET A 542 2.40 10.85 21.88
C MET A 542 2.10 9.61 21.04
N ALA A 543 2.14 9.73 19.71
CA ALA A 543 1.94 8.59 18.82
C ALA A 543 3.00 7.48 19.00
N LEU A 544 4.27 7.84 19.27
CA LEU A 544 5.33 6.87 19.57
C LEU A 544 5.04 6.03 20.84
N ARG A 545 4.51 6.66 21.90
CA ARG A 545 4.11 5.93 23.11
C ARG A 545 2.91 5.02 22.86
N GLU A 546 1.99 5.46 22.03
CA GLU A 546 0.81 4.67 21.66
C GLU A 546 1.17 3.41 20.86
N ILE A 547 2.08 3.51 19.89
CA ILE A 547 2.55 2.33 19.13
C ILE A 547 3.37 1.37 20.00
N ALA A 548 4.08 1.88 21.01
CA ALA A 548 4.78 1.02 21.98
C ALA A 548 3.80 0.14 22.78
N GLY A 549 2.61 0.69 23.08
CA GLY A 549 1.51 -0.02 23.75
C GLY A 549 0.58 -0.80 22.82
N ALA A 550 0.83 -0.84 21.51
CA ALA A 550 -0.11 -1.41 20.53
C ALA A 550 -0.45 -2.89 20.80
N ARG A 551 0.48 -3.66 21.40
CA ARG A 551 0.31 -5.08 21.71
C ARG A 551 -0.17 -5.35 23.15
N ASN A 552 -0.51 -4.33 23.94
CA ASN A 552 -0.84 -4.50 25.37
C ASN A 552 -2.07 -5.38 25.62
N LEU A 553 -3.02 -5.42 24.68
CA LEU A 553 -4.22 -6.25 24.76
C LEU A 553 -4.03 -7.65 24.16
N MET A 554 -2.92 -7.90 23.48
CA MET A 554 -2.60 -9.19 22.86
C MET A 554 -2.18 -10.20 23.94
N ARG A 555 -2.57 -11.46 23.77
CA ARG A 555 -2.31 -12.52 24.76
C ARG A 555 -1.12 -13.39 24.36
N GLN A 556 -1.01 -13.70 23.07
CA GLN A 556 0.06 -14.50 22.48
C GLN A 556 1.08 -13.60 21.77
N PHE A 557 0.64 -12.64 20.95
CA PHE A 557 1.50 -11.78 20.15
C PHE A 557 1.95 -10.52 20.91
N LYS A 558 2.48 -10.70 22.13
CA LYS A 558 2.86 -9.58 23.02
C LYS A 558 4.12 -8.84 22.60
N SER A 559 5.08 -9.57 22.03
CA SER A 559 6.39 -9.01 21.70
C SER A 559 6.89 -9.50 20.36
N VAL A 560 7.55 -8.59 19.65
CA VAL A 560 8.35 -8.88 18.45
C VAL A 560 9.85 -8.88 18.77
N TYR A 561 10.21 -8.60 20.02
CA TYR A 561 11.58 -8.66 20.51
C TYR A 561 11.88 -10.02 21.12
N VAL A 562 12.98 -10.64 20.68
CA VAL A 562 13.52 -11.85 21.27
C VAL A 562 14.82 -11.48 21.97
N PRO A 563 14.89 -11.54 23.31
CA PRO A 563 16.08 -11.17 24.04
C PRO A 563 17.26 -12.11 23.71
N GLY A 564 18.45 -11.54 23.72
CA GLY A 564 19.69 -12.31 23.60
C GLY A 564 19.95 -13.15 24.85
N ASN A 565 20.79 -14.17 24.70
CA ASN A 565 21.34 -14.96 25.79
C ASN A 565 22.84 -15.24 25.53
N ASN A 566 23.50 -16.05 26.37
CA ASN A 566 24.93 -16.35 26.23
C ASN A 566 25.33 -17.00 24.89
N THR A 567 24.37 -17.51 24.12
CA THR A 567 24.58 -18.24 22.85
C THR A 567 23.96 -17.58 21.63
N HIS A 568 22.96 -16.70 21.83
CA HIS A 568 22.18 -16.08 20.77
C HIS A 568 22.08 -14.59 20.99
N GLN A 569 22.29 -13.82 19.93
CA GLN A 569 22.07 -12.38 19.96
C GLN A 569 20.59 -12.06 20.06
N ALA A 570 20.26 -10.88 20.58
CA ALA A 570 18.91 -10.36 20.52
C ALA A 570 18.45 -10.26 19.07
N SER A 571 17.17 -10.54 18.82
CA SER A 571 16.64 -10.57 17.46
C SER A 571 15.21 -10.07 17.39
N TYR A 572 14.80 -9.66 16.19
CA TYR A 572 13.44 -9.29 15.87
C TYR A 572 12.69 -10.51 15.32
N LYS A 573 11.52 -10.81 15.88
CA LYS A 573 10.56 -11.82 15.42
C LYS A 573 9.32 -11.12 14.86
N PRO A 574 9.21 -10.95 13.53
CA PRO A 574 8.09 -10.26 12.89
C PRO A 574 6.72 -10.79 13.29
N LEU A 575 5.74 -9.91 13.48
CA LEU A 575 4.37 -10.30 13.83
C LEU A 575 3.75 -11.21 12.77
N LEU A 576 3.91 -10.89 11.48
CA LEU A 576 3.35 -11.71 10.39
C LEU A 576 3.93 -13.14 10.41
N LYS A 577 5.20 -13.30 10.82
CA LYS A 577 5.80 -14.61 11.05
C LYS A 577 5.07 -15.36 12.17
N GLN A 578 4.83 -14.69 13.30
CA GLN A 578 4.12 -15.27 14.45
C GLN A 578 2.69 -15.68 14.09
N VAL A 579 1.96 -14.83 13.36
CA VAL A 579 0.60 -15.11 12.89
C VAL A 579 0.58 -16.35 12.00
N VAL A 580 1.49 -16.45 11.02
CA VAL A 580 1.54 -17.61 10.11
C VAL A 580 1.96 -18.88 10.86
N GLU A 581 2.93 -18.80 11.77
CA GLU A 581 3.33 -19.94 12.63
C GLU A 581 2.16 -20.44 13.48
N GLU A 582 1.35 -19.55 14.05
CA GLU A 582 0.17 -19.94 14.85
C GLU A 582 -0.92 -20.57 13.97
N ILE A 583 -1.22 -19.98 12.80
CA ILE A 583 -2.22 -20.53 11.85
C ILE A 583 -1.87 -21.97 11.45
N PHE A 584 -0.59 -22.28 11.25
CA PHE A 584 -0.14 -23.60 10.81
C PHE A 584 0.52 -24.41 11.93
N ASN A 585 0.29 -24.05 13.19
CA ASN A 585 0.74 -24.82 14.33
C ASN A 585 0.12 -26.25 14.26
N PRO A 586 0.95 -27.32 14.25
CA PRO A 586 0.45 -28.70 14.17
C PRO A 586 -0.50 -29.09 15.31
N GLU A 587 -0.36 -28.46 16.49
CA GLU A 587 -1.24 -28.70 17.64
C GLU A 587 -2.66 -28.15 17.41
N LYS A 588 -2.85 -27.23 16.45
CA LYS A 588 -4.10 -26.50 16.20
C LYS A 588 -4.72 -25.95 17.50
N SER A 589 -3.90 -25.29 18.31
CA SER A 589 -4.37 -24.51 19.45
C SER A 589 -5.43 -23.50 19.00
N ASP A 590 -6.41 -23.20 19.87
CA ASP A 590 -7.37 -22.11 19.59
C ASP A 590 -6.57 -20.80 19.53
N PRO A 591 -6.47 -20.13 18.36
CA PRO A 591 -5.59 -18.99 18.20
C PRO A 591 -6.23 -17.77 18.87
N ILE A 592 -5.79 -17.48 20.09
CA ILE A 592 -6.48 -16.55 21.00
C ILE A 592 -6.54 -15.13 20.42
N ASP A 593 -5.47 -14.71 19.75
CA ASP A 593 -5.31 -13.38 19.18
C ASP A 593 -5.77 -13.29 17.71
N ILE A 594 -6.16 -14.41 17.10
CA ILE A 594 -6.71 -14.46 15.73
C ILE A 594 -8.22 -14.67 15.84
N GLU A 595 -8.93 -13.56 15.93
CA GLU A 595 -10.37 -13.56 16.21
C GLU A 595 -11.17 -13.95 14.96
N HIS A 596 -12.05 -14.95 15.06
CA HIS A 596 -12.97 -15.33 14.00
C HIS A 596 -14.22 -14.43 13.95
N MET A 597 -14.49 -13.82 12.79
CA MET A 597 -15.65 -12.96 12.56
C MET A 597 -16.77 -13.73 11.88
N SER A 598 -17.81 -14.05 12.65
CA SER A 598 -18.98 -14.74 12.12
C SER A 598 -19.98 -13.78 11.46
N SER A 599 -20.76 -14.33 10.52
CA SER A 599 -21.88 -13.60 9.93
C SER A 599 -23.20 -14.02 10.60
N GLY A 600 -23.92 -13.08 11.20
CA GLY A 600 -25.33 -13.24 11.56
C GLY A 600 -25.64 -13.75 12.98
N LEU A 601 -26.95 -13.69 13.29
CA LEU A 601 -27.55 -13.97 14.60
C LEU A 601 -27.33 -15.41 15.11
N THR A 602 -26.93 -16.33 14.23
CA THR A 602 -26.72 -17.75 14.58
C THR A 602 -25.62 -17.96 15.61
N ASP A 603 -24.71 -17.00 15.83
CA ASP A 603 -23.75 -17.08 16.93
C ASP A 603 -24.26 -16.53 18.27
N LEU A 604 -25.27 -15.66 18.31
CA LEU A 604 -25.97 -15.39 19.57
C LEU A 604 -26.71 -16.65 20.05
N LEU A 605 -27.23 -17.46 19.11
CA LEU A 605 -27.80 -18.76 19.43
C LEU A 605 -26.72 -19.82 19.68
N LYS A 606 -25.65 -19.89 18.88
CA LYS A 606 -24.57 -20.85 19.14
C LYS A 606 -23.79 -20.52 20.41
N THR A 607 -23.61 -19.28 20.84
CA THR A 607 -23.00 -19.02 22.16
C THR A 607 -23.92 -19.49 23.31
N GLY A 608 -25.25 -19.42 23.14
CA GLY A 608 -26.21 -20.02 24.07
C GLY A 608 -26.28 -21.56 24.02
N PHE A 609 -26.14 -22.17 22.84
CA PHE A 609 -26.26 -23.63 22.63
C PHE A 609 -24.91 -24.37 22.57
N SER A 610 -23.77 -23.68 22.46
CA SER A 610 -22.40 -24.23 22.45
C SER A 610 -22.02 -24.84 23.80
N MET A 611 -22.76 -24.51 24.87
CA MET A 611 -22.65 -25.22 26.13
C MET A 611 -22.99 -26.73 26.01
N PHE A 612 -23.67 -27.16 24.94
CA PHE A 612 -24.12 -28.55 24.77
C PHE A 612 -23.49 -29.32 23.60
N MET A 613 -22.72 -28.69 22.70
CA MET A 613 -22.09 -29.38 21.57
C MET A 613 -20.64 -28.90 21.38
N LYS A 614 -19.67 -29.84 21.40
CA LYS A 614 -18.30 -29.60 20.91
C LYS A 614 -18.32 -29.35 19.39
N VAL A 615 -18.73 -28.16 18.97
CA VAL A 615 -18.53 -27.73 17.59
C VAL A 615 -17.10 -27.20 17.52
N SER A 616 -16.27 -27.75 16.62
CA SER A 616 -14.94 -27.20 16.36
C SER A 616 -15.07 -25.74 15.93
N ARG A 617 -14.37 -24.84 16.61
CA ARG A 617 -14.28 -23.44 16.19
C ARG A 617 -13.60 -23.38 14.82
N PRO A 618 -14.06 -22.51 13.91
CA PRO A 618 -13.41 -22.36 12.62
C PRO A 618 -11.95 -21.94 12.80
N HIS A 619 -11.04 -22.55 12.05
CA HIS A 619 -9.61 -22.27 12.14
C HIS A 619 -9.07 -21.77 10.80
N PRO A 620 -8.17 -20.75 10.78
CA PRO A 620 -7.68 -20.21 9.50
C PRO A 620 -6.99 -21.24 8.60
N SER A 621 -6.40 -22.29 9.15
CA SER A 621 -5.79 -23.36 8.36
C SER A 621 -6.74 -24.46 7.87
N ASP A 622 -8.05 -24.34 8.10
CA ASP A 622 -9.04 -25.31 7.61
C ASP A 622 -9.28 -25.22 6.10
N HIS A 623 -8.82 -24.15 5.45
CA HIS A 623 -9.02 -23.88 4.03
C HIS A 623 -7.73 -23.99 3.20
N PRO A 624 -7.84 -24.35 1.90
CA PRO A 624 -6.69 -24.49 1.01
C PRO A 624 -6.13 -23.16 0.51
N LEU A 625 -6.88 -22.07 0.63
CA LEU A 625 -6.45 -20.72 0.25
C LEU A 625 -6.44 -19.82 1.49
N LEU A 626 -5.29 -19.24 1.79
CA LEU A 626 -5.11 -18.19 2.78
C LEU A 626 -4.93 -16.84 2.07
N ILE A 627 -5.83 -15.90 2.34
CA ILE A 627 -5.69 -14.50 1.95
C ILE A 627 -5.29 -13.73 3.20
N LEU A 628 -4.04 -13.28 3.27
CA LEU A 628 -3.54 -12.44 4.35
C LEU A 628 -3.61 -10.98 3.89
N PHE A 629 -4.47 -10.18 4.50
CA PHE A 629 -4.61 -8.76 4.20
C PHE A 629 -3.97 -7.91 5.29
N VAL A 630 -2.92 -7.16 4.99
CA VAL A 630 -2.26 -6.26 5.96
C VAL A 630 -2.84 -4.85 5.82
N VAL A 631 -3.50 -4.37 6.86
CA VAL A 631 -4.12 -3.05 6.93
C VAL A 631 -3.08 -2.05 7.38
N GLY A 632 -2.72 -1.11 6.50
CA GLY A 632 -1.68 -0.11 6.75
C GLY A 632 -0.33 -0.41 6.09
N GLY A 633 -0.26 -1.43 5.23
CA GLY A 633 0.89 -1.66 4.37
C GLY A 633 1.71 -2.92 4.70
N VAL A 634 2.48 -3.42 3.74
CA VAL A 634 3.41 -4.55 3.91
C VAL A 634 4.69 -4.30 3.12
N THR A 635 5.82 -4.84 3.56
CA THR A 635 7.09 -4.77 2.81
C THR A 635 7.25 -5.96 1.84
N VAL A 636 8.21 -5.88 0.92
CA VAL A 636 8.50 -7.01 0.00
C VAL A 636 9.06 -8.19 0.78
N ALA A 637 9.95 -7.95 1.75
CA ALA A 637 10.55 -9.00 2.57
C ALA A 637 9.50 -9.70 3.43
N GLU A 638 8.52 -8.97 3.97
CA GLU A 638 7.39 -9.55 4.70
C GLU A 638 6.52 -10.44 3.80
N ALA A 639 6.14 -9.95 2.62
CA ALA A 639 5.35 -10.73 1.66
C ALA A 639 6.07 -12.02 1.22
N LYS A 640 7.38 -11.91 0.93
CA LYS A 640 8.24 -13.07 0.62
C LYS A 640 8.31 -14.04 1.79
N MET A 641 8.51 -13.53 3.01
CA MET A 641 8.61 -14.35 4.22
C MET A 641 7.32 -15.11 4.48
N VAL A 642 6.15 -14.48 4.34
CA VAL A 642 4.84 -15.13 4.46
C VAL A 642 4.71 -16.25 3.41
N LYS A 643 5.01 -15.96 2.14
CA LYS A 643 4.95 -16.96 1.06
C LYS A 643 5.81 -18.19 1.36
N ASP A 644 7.08 -17.97 1.68
CA ASP A 644 8.05 -19.05 1.93
C ASP A 644 7.66 -19.87 3.16
N LEU A 645 7.16 -19.20 4.21
CA LEU A 645 6.78 -19.83 5.46
C LEU A 645 5.53 -20.70 5.29
N VAL A 646 4.50 -20.23 4.57
CA VAL A 646 3.30 -21.04 4.27
C VAL A 646 3.68 -22.27 3.44
N ALA A 647 4.51 -22.10 2.42
CA ALA A 647 4.97 -23.20 1.57
C ALA A 647 5.75 -24.25 2.38
N SER A 648 6.51 -23.83 3.40
CA SER A 648 7.25 -24.70 4.32
C SER A 648 6.35 -25.41 5.34
N LEU A 649 5.48 -24.67 6.02
CA LEU A 649 4.66 -25.20 7.13
C LEU A 649 3.49 -26.07 6.64
N LYS A 650 2.88 -25.73 5.50
CA LYS A 650 1.76 -26.50 4.94
C LYS A 650 1.79 -26.55 3.41
N PRO A 651 2.66 -27.40 2.83
CA PRO A 651 2.75 -27.59 1.38
C PRO A 651 1.38 -27.85 0.74
N GLY A 652 1.11 -27.19 -0.38
CA GLY A 652 -0.16 -27.28 -1.11
C GLY A 652 -1.20 -26.22 -0.70
N THR A 653 -0.99 -25.50 0.40
CA THR A 653 -1.79 -24.31 0.72
C THR A 653 -1.39 -23.16 -0.19
N GLN A 654 -2.36 -22.55 -0.86
CA GLN A 654 -2.15 -21.32 -1.63
C GLN A 654 -2.21 -20.12 -0.69
N VAL A 655 -1.35 -19.12 -0.92
CA VAL A 655 -1.35 -17.88 -0.16
C VAL A 655 -1.39 -16.69 -1.10
N MET A 656 -2.22 -15.71 -0.74
CA MET A 656 -2.30 -14.39 -1.35
C MET A 656 -2.05 -13.35 -0.26
N VAL A 657 -1.04 -12.50 -0.45
CA VAL A 657 -0.76 -11.36 0.41
C VAL A 657 -1.35 -10.12 -0.26
N LEU A 658 -2.36 -9.54 0.38
CA LEU A 658 -2.97 -8.29 -0.04
C LEU A 658 -2.64 -7.21 0.99
N SER A 659 -2.61 -5.96 0.58
CA SER A 659 -2.31 -4.87 1.50
C SER A 659 -2.80 -3.54 0.95
N THR A 660 -3.01 -2.57 1.84
CA THR A 660 -3.33 -1.20 1.44
C THR A 660 -2.19 -0.55 0.67
N ARG A 661 -0.93 -0.80 1.07
CA ARG A 661 0.26 -0.17 0.50
C ARG A 661 1.47 -1.11 0.44
N LEU A 662 2.35 -0.90 -0.55
CA LEU A 662 3.72 -1.43 -0.54
C LEU A 662 4.61 -0.42 0.19
N LEU A 663 5.15 -0.83 1.35
CA LEU A 663 5.85 0.08 2.24
C LEU A 663 7.33 0.25 1.89
N LYS A 664 7.79 1.50 1.98
CA LYS A 664 9.17 1.88 2.28
C LYS A 664 9.22 2.58 3.66
N PRO A 665 10.37 2.63 4.34
CA PRO A 665 10.47 3.17 5.70
C PRO A 665 9.83 4.55 5.90
N LEU A 666 10.02 5.47 4.95
CA LEU A 666 9.46 6.84 5.00
C LEU A 666 7.93 6.90 4.90
N ASN A 667 7.25 5.84 4.46
CA ASN A 667 5.79 5.83 4.46
C ASN A 667 5.20 5.74 5.87
N ILE A 668 5.91 5.13 6.82
CA ILE A 668 5.36 4.97 8.17
C ILE A 668 5.25 6.31 8.91
N PRO A 669 6.26 7.20 8.92
CA PRO A 669 6.07 8.55 9.46
C PRO A 669 4.89 9.31 8.82
N GLU A 670 4.71 9.19 7.48
CA GLU A 670 3.58 9.82 6.78
C GLU A 670 2.23 9.28 7.27
N LEU A 671 2.08 7.95 7.33
CA LEU A 671 0.85 7.28 7.76
C LEU A 671 0.56 7.48 9.25
N LEU A 672 1.60 7.55 10.07
CA LEU A 672 1.48 7.62 11.52
C LEU A 672 1.22 9.06 12.01
N PHE A 673 1.96 10.03 11.48
CA PHE A 673 1.97 11.41 12.01
C PHE A 673 1.23 12.42 11.12
N ALA A 674 1.07 12.14 9.83
CA ALA A 674 0.60 13.12 8.85
C ALA A 674 -0.71 12.74 8.14
N THR A 675 -1.23 11.54 8.38
CA THR A 675 -2.47 11.04 7.75
C THR A 675 -3.64 11.16 8.72
N ASP A 676 -4.73 11.80 8.29
CA ASP A 676 -5.99 11.77 9.01
C ASP A 676 -6.66 10.40 8.82
N ARG A 677 -6.58 9.57 9.87
CA ARG A 677 -7.15 8.22 9.86
C ARG A 677 -8.67 8.21 10.06
N LEU A 678 -9.24 9.28 10.59
CA LEU A 678 -10.67 9.37 10.90
C LEU A 678 -11.47 9.98 9.74
N HIS A 679 -10.87 10.85 8.93
CA HIS A 679 -11.57 11.52 7.84
C HIS A 679 -10.81 11.34 6.51
N PRO A 680 -10.79 10.11 5.95
CA PRO A 680 -10.19 9.89 4.64
C PRO A 680 -10.90 10.72 3.56
N ASP A 681 -10.11 11.33 2.67
CA ASP A 681 -10.68 12.15 1.59
C ASP A 681 -11.34 11.27 0.52
N LEU A 682 -12.67 11.24 0.53
CA LEU A 682 -13.50 10.57 -0.47
C LEU A 682 -13.99 11.50 -1.59
N GLY A 683 -13.57 12.77 -1.57
CA GLY A 683 -14.00 13.79 -2.54
C GLY A 683 -15.34 14.44 -2.25
N PHE A 684 -15.90 14.30 -1.03
CA PHE A 684 -17.20 14.89 -0.68
C PHE A 684 -17.17 16.38 -0.41
#